data_AF-A0A847P621-F1
#
_entry.id   AF-A0A847P621-F1
#
_cell.length_a   1.000
_cell.length_b   1.000
_cell.length_c   1.000
_cell.angle_alpha   90.00
_cell.angle_beta   90.00
_cell.angle_gamma   90.00
#
_symmetry.space_group_name_H-M   'P 1'
#
loop_
_entity.id
_entity.type
_entity.pdbx_description
1 polymer ?
#
loop_
_entity_poly.entity_id
_entity_poly.type
_entity_poly.pdbx_seq_one_letter_code
_entity_poly.pdbx_strand_id
1 'polypeptide(L)'
;MFFNPDYAQRANDLINNIWNSMVEDGKYLKPGDSWGGKDLLNPGYFAPAFYRVFDEFEEQDHNWKGLIDECYKIITKSEGYPKGLIPDFTNSEGEPKAAGYNTYAESRHLYKDAIRIYWRLGTDYLWYGEPRAKTFLKNAIDFIESPEKANFFQMDGNVVPEIDSFTLGNEVTRPRAEHSHLTIGMWACAAIAVGEADLAQAFSDELLKYYESGADYWGKSSDPDNEDTLHNEMYFDQFLAWFGASMLSGVFTNIWDDLKDPDPFTALEWKKKPTFSTRELNASIAPFTINGIFNKYARWSVELIHDDGSDSRIFSGTGETLFVSWNGLASNGSIMKQGWYNVNITARGLSKPVSYKVWLAKSFDLMENKRLIIDDFRDDDLNPFIGNVWQSYLDSHEGKAGKSSVKELTVKTIDNKKWIVWSYLLDQGNLGFDPYAALEWNCTTPEGNLDLTGVDTLIFNAKSSTPLAVSLQIITSDVGDYNFHEDSLYLTATDTEYKLPVSGFRPRFGGEYSLDLSKTTAIRFQVQLPSGDENSIMLSKFCVTGNLEKIYTPPPEYIPISVKPSGSIKNSLAKITWSSTANGLLFSIPKEIKCHSIMVFDINGKVIAQTRLNRKTAFVPVSGMMANRVYLAKIMMENGSSIVPLTIIR
;
A
#
# COMPACT_ATOMS: atom_id res chain seq x y z
N MET A 1 25.09 0.60 -19.80
CA MET A 1 23.98 -0.37 -19.89
C MET A 1 24.06 -1.06 -21.25
N PHE A 2 24.31 -2.37 -21.28
CA PHE A 2 24.30 -3.15 -22.52
C PHE A 2 22.90 -3.71 -22.74
N PHE A 3 21.97 -2.90 -23.26
CA PHE A 3 20.79 -3.49 -23.90
C PHE A 3 21.26 -4.06 -25.23
N ASN A 4 21.05 -5.36 -25.46
CA ASN A 4 21.03 -5.83 -26.83
C ASN A 4 19.75 -5.25 -27.45
N PRO A 5 19.84 -4.31 -28.40
CA PRO A 5 18.69 -3.57 -28.91
C PRO A 5 17.57 -4.48 -29.44
N ASP A 6 17.87 -5.74 -29.79
CA ASP A 6 16.89 -6.72 -30.24
C ASP A 6 15.89 -7.15 -29.14
N TYR A 7 16.28 -7.26 -27.86
CA TYR A 7 15.34 -7.68 -26.81
C TYR A 7 14.38 -6.58 -26.38
N ALA A 8 14.89 -5.35 -26.19
CA ALA A 8 14.07 -4.21 -25.79
C ALA A 8 13.06 -3.86 -26.89
N GLN A 9 13.49 -3.83 -28.15
CA GLN A 9 12.58 -3.59 -29.27
C GLN A 9 11.50 -4.67 -29.36
N ARG A 10 11.88 -5.95 -29.30
CA ARG A 10 10.90 -7.06 -29.33
C ARG A 10 9.94 -7.01 -28.14
N ALA A 11 10.41 -6.64 -26.96
CA ALA A 11 9.55 -6.48 -25.79
C ALA A 11 8.52 -5.36 -26.02
N ASN A 12 8.94 -4.21 -26.54
CA ASN A 12 8.04 -3.10 -26.85
C ASN A 12 7.00 -3.52 -27.91
N ASP A 13 7.43 -4.22 -28.96
CA ASP A 13 6.52 -4.75 -30.00
C ASP A 13 5.50 -5.74 -29.41
N LEU A 14 5.92 -6.63 -28.51
CA LEU A 14 5.04 -7.59 -27.84
C LEU A 14 4.06 -6.91 -26.89
N ILE A 15 4.52 -5.95 -26.10
CA ILE A 15 3.67 -5.18 -25.16
C ILE A 15 2.59 -4.43 -25.94
N ASN A 16 2.98 -3.76 -27.03
CA ASN A 16 2.04 -3.08 -27.94
C ASN A 16 1.03 -4.08 -28.53
N ASN A 17 1.45 -5.29 -28.92
CA ASN A 17 0.55 -6.31 -29.45
C ASN A 17 -0.41 -6.87 -28.40
N ILE A 18 0.05 -7.08 -27.16
CA ILE A 18 -0.80 -7.49 -26.03
C ILE A 18 -1.87 -6.43 -25.80
N TRP A 19 -1.50 -5.15 -25.71
CA TRP A 19 -2.48 -4.09 -25.53
C TRP A 19 -3.51 -4.08 -26.67
N ASN A 20 -3.04 -4.00 -27.91
CA ASN A 20 -3.91 -3.83 -29.08
C ASN A 20 -4.82 -5.03 -29.38
N SER A 21 -4.42 -6.25 -28.99
CA SER A 21 -5.12 -7.47 -29.39
C SER A 21 -5.80 -8.20 -28.23
N MET A 22 -5.28 -8.05 -27.02
CA MET A 22 -5.73 -8.80 -25.84
C MET A 22 -6.36 -7.91 -24.77
N VAL A 23 -6.19 -6.59 -24.81
CA VAL A 23 -6.87 -5.69 -23.87
C VAL A 23 -8.13 -5.13 -24.53
N GLU A 24 -9.29 -5.61 -24.09
CA GLU A 24 -10.60 -5.12 -24.54
C GLU A 24 -11.00 -3.88 -23.73
N ASP A 25 -11.46 -2.83 -24.42
CA ASP A 25 -11.95 -1.57 -23.85
C ASP A 25 -10.97 -0.86 -22.88
N GLY A 26 -9.66 -1.16 -22.99
CA GLY A 26 -8.64 -0.67 -22.06
C GLY A 26 -8.78 -1.21 -20.63
N LYS A 27 -9.63 -2.23 -20.43
CA LYS A 27 -10.12 -2.68 -19.11
C LYS A 27 -10.02 -4.19 -18.91
N TYR A 28 -10.25 -5.00 -19.94
CA TYR A 28 -10.40 -6.45 -19.77
C TYR A 28 -9.29 -7.23 -20.48
N LEU A 29 -8.56 -8.05 -19.72
CA LEU A 29 -7.56 -8.95 -20.30
C LEU A 29 -8.25 -10.18 -20.90
N LYS A 30 -8.30 -10.25 -22.22
CA LYS A 30 -8.75 -11.42 -22.96
C LYS A 30 -7.80 -12.61 -22.72
N PRO A 31 -8.32 -13.84 -22.65
CA PRO A 31 -7.51 -15.05 -22.56
C PRO A 31 -6.76 -15.38 -23.87
N GLY A 32 -7.12 -14.75 -24.99
CA GLY A 32 -6.36 -14.81 -26.24
C GLY A 32 -6.62 -13.61 -27.15
N ASP A 33 -5.80 -13.47 -28.19
CA ASP A 33 -5.88 -12.36 -29.15
C ASP A 33 -7.21 -12.33 -29.94
N SER A 34 -7.82 -13.49 -30.16
CA SER A 34 -8.99 -13.65 -31.03
C SER A 34 -10.25 -14.14 -30.30
N TRP A 35 -10.20 -14.32 -28.98
CA TRP A 35 -11.30 -14.90 -28.21
C TRP A 35 -11.35 -14.42 -26.74
N GLY A 36 -12.51 -14.62 -26.11
CA GLY A 36 -12.84 -14.11 -24.78
C GLY A 36 -13.20 -12.63 -24.79
N GLY A 37 -12.93 -11.92 -23.70
CA GLY A 37 -13.35 -10.52 -23.48
C GLY A 37 -14.10 -10.40 -22.18
N LYS A 38 -14.80 -9.30 -21.95
CA LYS A 38 -15.56 -9.02 -20.72
C LYS A 38 -16.48 -10.15 -20.28
N ASP A 39 -16.91 -11.03 -21.18
CA ASP A 39 -17.81 -12.16 -20.89
C ASP A 39 -17.07 -13.48 -20.63
N LEU A 40 -15.74 -13.53 -20.81
CA LEU A 40 -14.88 -14.67 -20.56
C LEU A 40 -13.41 -14.24 -20.38
N LEU A 41 -12.96 -14.29 -19.13
CA LEU A 41 -11.66 -13.88 -18.62
C LEU A 41 -11.05 -15.03 -17.82
N ASN A 42 -9.72 -15.05 -17.69
CA ASN A 42 -9.00 -16.01 -16.84
C ASN A 42 -8.23 -15.23 -15.76
N PRO A 43 -8.68 -15.23 -14.50
CA PRO A 43 -8.00 -14.49 -13.44
C PRO A 43 -6.59 -15.02 -13.18
N GLY A 44 -6.37 -16.31 -13.42
CA GLY A 44 -5.06 -16.92 -13.46
C GLY A 44 -4.13 -16.38 -14.54
N TYR A 45 -4.52 -15.40 -15.37
CA TYR A 45 -3.68 -14.61 -16.29
C TYR A 45 -3.45 -13.16 -15.82
N PHE A 46 -4.18 -12.66 -14.83
CA PHE A 46 -4.07 -11.28 -14.35
C PHE A 46 -2.73 -11.06 -13.66
N ALA A 47 -1.82 -10.36 -14.33
CA ALA A 47 -0.42 -10.19 -13.94
C ALA A 47 -0.09 -8.71 -13.65
N PRO A 48 -0.75 -8.06 -12.67
CA PRO A 48 -0.67 -6.61 -12.47
C PRO A 48 0.76 -6.09 -12.23
N ALA A 49 1.61 -6.87 -11.54
CA ALA A 49 3.02 -6.52 -11.38
C ALA A 49 3.75 -6.34 -12.72
N PHE A 50 3.45 -7.20 -13.69
CA PHE A 50 4.05 -7.15 -15.01
C PHE A 50 3.45 -6.05 -15.87
N TYR A 51 2.16 -5.73 -15.69
CA TYR A 51 1.54 -4.58 -16.36
C TYR A 51 2.15 -3.26 -15.89
N ARG A 52 2.52 -3.13 -14.61
CA ARG A 52 3.30 -1.97 -14.12
C ARG A 52 4.68 -1.91 -14.74
N VAL A 53 5.36 -3.05 -14.88
CA VAL A 53 6.64 -3.10 -15.60
C VAL A 53 6.46 -2.70 -17.07
N PHE A 54 5.35 -3.08 -17.71
CA PHE A 54 5.05 -2.67 -19.09
C PHE A 54 4.84 -1.16 -19.17
N ASP A 55 3.99 -0.60 -18.31
CA ASP A 55 3.72 0.85 -18.15
C ASP A 55 5.02 1.66 -17.98
N GLU A 56 5.95 1.15 -17.18
CA GLU A 56 7.26 1.78 -16.97
C GLU A 56 8.24 1.62 -18.14
N PHE A 57 8.04 0.61 -18.99
CA PHE A 57 8.97 0.21 -20.05
C PHE A 57 8.59 0.75 -21.43
N GLU A 58 7.30 0.75 -21.74
CA GLU A 58 6.80 0.99 -23.09
C GLU A 58 7.03 2.42 -23.59
N GLU A 59 7.02 2.57 -24.91
CA GLU A 59 7.13 3.88 -25.55
C GLU A 59 5.78 4.57 -25.77
N GLN A 60 4.69 3.81 -25.73
CA GLN A 60 3.31 4.30 -25.86
C GLN A 60 2.73 4.54 -24.47
N ASP A 61 1.83 5.49 -24.28
CA ASP A 61 1.23 5.77 -22.96
C ASP A 61 -0.11 5.02 -22.86
N HIS A 62 -0.06 3.68 -22.79
CA HIS A 62 -1.27 2.86 -22.67
C HIS A 62 -1.79 2.86 -21.24
N ASN A 63 -3.10 2.68 -21.08
CA ASN A 63 -3.75 2.71 -19.76
C ASN A 63 -3.60 1.39 -18.97
N TRP A 64 -2.36 0.91 -18.75
CA TRP A 64 -2.12 -0.31 -17.97
C TRP A 64 -2.72 -0.23 -16.57
N LYS A 65 -2.74 0.97 -15.97
CA LYS A 65 -3.41 1.22 -14.70
C LYS A 65 -4.90 0.88 -14.74
N GLY A 66 -5.61 1.25 -15.81
CA GLY A 66 -7.03 0.90 -16.00
C GLY A 66 -7.26 -0.61 -16.03
N LEU A 67 -6.40 -1.34 -16.74
CA LEU A 67 -6.43 -2.80 -16.77
C LEU A 67 -6.16 -3.42 -15.38
N ILE A 68 -5.15 -2.93 -14.67
CA ILE A 68 -4.82 -3.36 -13.31
C ILE A 68 -6.00 -3.15 -12.38
N ASP A 69 -6.59 -1.95 -12.40
CA ASP A 69 -7.73 -1.59 -11.54
C ASP A 69 -8.93 -2.50 -11.81
N GLU A 70 -9.20 -2.81 -13.08
CA GLU A 70 -10.31 -3.70 -13.43
C GLU A 70 -10.04 -5.17 -13.06
N CYS A 71 -8.80 -5.66 -13.20
CA CYS A 71 -8.42 -7.00 -12.73
C CYS A 71 -8.79 -7.19 -11.26
N TYR A 72 -8.44 -6.21 -10.41
CA TYR A 72 -8.78 -6.28 -8.98
C TYR A 72 -10.28 -6.18 -8.71
N LYS A 73 -11.02 -5.32 -9.43
CA LYS A 73 -12.50 -5.28 -9.29
C LYS A 73 -13.14 -6.60 -9.66
N ILE A 74 -12.66 -7.30 -10.68
CA ILE A 74 -13.19 -8.61 -11.06
C ILE A 74 -12.87 -9.64 -9.98
N ILE A 75 -11.65 -9.62 -9.44
CA ILE A 75 -11.23 -10.51 -8.35
C ILE A 75 -12.16 -10.34 -7.12
N THR A 76 -12.52 -9.11 -6.74
CA THR A 76 -13.40 -8.86 -5.57
C THR A 76 -14.84 -9.34 -5.75
N LYS A 77 -15.30 -9.54 -6.99
CA LYS A 77 -16.65 -10.06 -7.28
C LYS A 77 -16.77 -11.58 -7.15
N SER A 78 -15.66 -12.32 -7.02
CA SER A 78 -15.69 -13.78 -6.82
C SER A 78 -16.42 -14.14 -5.53
N GLU A 79 -17.33 -15.12 -5.58
CA GLU A 79 -17.97 -15.69 -4.38
C GLU A 79 -16.93 -16.27 -3.39
N GLY A 80 -15.79 -16.72 -3.91
CA GLY A 80 -14.66 -17.23 -3.14
C GLY A 80 -13.74 -16.14 -2.57
N TYR A 81 -13.93 -14.86 -2.89
CA TYR A 81 -13.02 -13.77 -2.50
C TYR A 81 -12.73 -13.69 -0.98
N PRO A 82 -13.71 -13.88 -0.06
CA PRO A 82 -13.44 -13.87 1.38
C PRO A 82 -12.49 -14.98 1.87
N LYS A 83 -12.25 -16.00 1.03
CA LYS A 83 -11.31 -17.11 1.28
C LYS A 83 -10.08 -17.05 0.37
N GLY A 84 -9.93 -15.97 -0.40
CA GLY A 84 -8.88 -15.85 -1.41
C GLY A 84 -9.00 -16.88 -2.53
N LEU A 85 -10.23 -17.29 -2.88
CA LEU A 85 -10.52 -18.26 -3.94
C LEU A 85 -11.14 -17.57 -5.15
N ILE A 86 -10.81 -18.05 -6.35
CA ILE A 86 -11.32 -17.51 -7.61
C ILE A 86 -11.48 -18.63 -8.65
N PRO A 87 -12.53 -18.63 -9.47
CA PRO A 87 -12.71 -19.63 -10.54
C PRO A 87 -11.64 -19.53 -11.62
N ASP A 88 -11.35 -20.66 -12.29
CA ASP A 88 -10.44 -20.73 -13.46
C ASP A 88 -10.77 -19.70 -14.54
N PHE A 89 -12.06 -19.52 -14.82
CA PHE A 89 -12.57 -18.53 -15.78
C PHE A 89 -13.83 -17.87 -15.24
N THR A 90 -13.97 -16.58 -15.52
CA THR A 90 -15.06 -15.73 -15.05
C THR A 90 -15.50 -14.75 -16.15
N ASN A 91 -16.68 -14.15 -16.04
CA ASN A 91 -16.95 -12.87 -16.71
C ASN A 91 -16.50 -11.69 -15.84
N SER A 92 -16.67 -10.48 -16.36
CA SER A 92 -16.42 -9.20 -15.70
C SER A 92 -17.28 -8.95 -14.46
N GLU A 93 -18.34 -9.74 -14.27
CA GLU A 93 -19.19 -9.71 -13.07
C GLU A 93 -18.78 -10.71 -11.99
N GLY A 94 -17.66 -11.42 -12.17
CA GLY A 94 -17.17 -12.41 -11.19
C GLY A 94 -17.90 -13.75 -11.25
N GLU A 95 -18.81 -13.96 -12.21
CA GLU A 95 -19.51 -15.22 -12.39
C GLU A 95 -18.63 -16.22 -13.15
N PRO A 96 -18.49 -17.47 -12.68
CA PRO A 96 -17.76 -18.50 -13.41
C PRO A 96 -18.31 -18.72 -14.82
N LYS A 97 -17.42 -18.84 -15.81
CA LYS A 97 -17.77 -19.11 -17.22
C LYS A 97 -16.90 -20.22 -17.79
N ALA A 98 -17.53 -21.19 -18.44
CA ALA A 98 -16.81 -22.23 -19.17
C ALA A 98 -16.14 -21.64 -20.42
N ALA A 99 -14.85 -21.92 -20.64
CA ALA A 99 -14.09 -21.39 -21.77
C ALA A 99 -14.34 -22.10 -23.12
N GLY A 100 -15.37 -22.94 -23.21
CA GLY A 100 -15.74 -23.67 -24.44
C GLY A 100 -14.87 -24.89 -24.78
N TYR A 101 -13.80 -25.15 -24.03
CA TYR A 101 -13.05 -26.43 -24.00
C TYR A 101 -13.30 -27.18 -22.69
N ASN A 102 -12.68 -28.37 -22.51
CA ASN A 102 -12.81 -29.26 -21.32
C ASN A 102 -12.25 -28.62 -20.03
N THR A 103 -12.85 -27.50 -19.60
CA THR A 103 -12.64 -26.85 -18.31
C THR A 103 -13.24 -27.71 -17.20
N TYR A 104 -12.51 -27.89 -16.10
CA TYR A 104 -13.01 -28.69 -14.99
C TYR A 104 -14.17 -27.96 -14.30
N ALA A 105 -15.26 -28.70 -14.02
CA ALA A 105 -16.45 -28.19 -13.33
C ALA A 105 -17.00 -26.86 -13.89
N GLU A 106 -17.00 -26.72 -15.22
CA GLU A 106 -17.42 -25.47 -15.91
C GLU A 106 -16.66 -24.23 -15.41
N SER A 107 -15.39 -24.40 -15.04
CA SER A 107 -14.49 -23.38 -14.48
C SER A 107 -14.87 -22.88 -13.08
N ARG A 108 -15.81 -23.51 -12.37
CA ARG A 108 -16.35 -23.01 -11.09
C ARG A 108 -15.41 -23.12 -9.90
N HIS A 109 -14.27 -23.80 -10.03
CA HIS A 109 -13.37 -24.09 -8.93
C HIS A 109 -12.05 -23.31 -9.07
N LEU A 110 -11.38 -23.08 -7.94
CA LEU A 110 -9.97 -22.72 -7.92
C LEU A 110 -9.20 -23.98 -8.30
N TYR A 111 -8.77 -24.06 -9.55
CA TYR A 111 -8.11 -25.24 -10.08
C TYR A 111 -6.81 -24.85 -10.81
N LYS A 112 -6.35 -25.69 -11.75
CA LYS A 112 -5.05 -25.56 -12.41
C LYS A 112 -4.86 -24.21 -13.11
N ASP A 113 -5.92 -23.57 -13.62
CA ASP A 113 -5.77 -22.27 -14.25
C ASP A 113 -5.67 -21.12 -13.23
N ALA A 114 -6.64 -21.04 -12.30
CA ALA A 114 -6.74 -19.93 -11.36
C ALA A 114 -5.67 -19.95 -10.26
N ILE A 115 -5.11 -21.11 -9.88
CA ILE A 115 -4.17 -21.21 -8.76
C ILE A 115 -2.92 -20.31 -8.91
N ARG A 116 -2.55 -19.97 -10.15
CA ARG A 116 -1.46 -19.04 -10.47
C ARG A 116 -1.71 -17.62 -9.95
N ILE A 117 -2.94 -17.28 -9.58
CA ILE A 117 -3.29 -15.97 -9.02
C ILE A 117 -2.44 -15.63 -7.78
N TYR A 118 -2.07 -16.63 -6.97
CA TYR A 118 -1.22 -16.41 -5.79
C TYR A 118 0.19 -15.96 -6.16
N TRP A 119 0.78 -16.55 -7.20
CA TRP A 119 2.04 -16.08 -7.76
C TRP A 119 1.91 -14.65 -8.31
N ARG A 120 0.86 -14.39 -9.10
CA ARG A 120 0.70 -13.09 -9.77
C ARG A 120 0.46 -11.94 -8.80
N LEU A 121 -0.46 -12.11 -7.86
CA LEU A 121 -0.75 -11.10 -6.84
C LEU A 121 0.34 -11.05 -5.78
N GLY A 122 0.96 -12.19 -5.42
CA GLY A 122 2.11 -12.22 -4.54
C GLY A 122 3.28 -11.41 -5.10
N THR A 123 3.52 -11.51 -6.41
CA THR A 123 4.49 -10.68 -7.13
C THR A 123 4.12 -9.20 -7.05
N ASP A 124 2.86 -8.83 -7.29
CA ASP A 124 2.44 -7.41 -7.26
C ASP A 124 2.56 -6.80 -5.86
N TYR A 125 2.22 -7.55 -4.82
CA TYR A 125 2.43 -7.08 -3.45
C TYR A 125 3.91 -6.96 -3.10
N LEU A 126 4.73 -7.97 -3.40
CA LEU A 126 6.15 -7.95 -3.05
C LEU A 126 6.95 -6.89 -3.81
N TRP A 127 6.59 -6.61 -5.07
CA TRP A 127 7.30 -5.64 -5.90
C TRP A 127 6.79 -4.21 -5.71
N TYR A 128 5.46 -4.04 -5.54
CA TYR A 128 4.81 -2.72 -5.58
C TYR A 128 3.97 -2.38 -4.35
N GLY A 129 3.83 -3.29 -3.37
CA GLY A 129 3.08 -3.04 -2.14
C GLY A 129 1.57 -2.87 -2.34
N GLU A 130 1.01 -3.41 -3.43
CA GLU A 130 -0.40 -3.22 -3.79
C GLU A 130 -1.37 -3.72 -2.69
N PRO A 131 -2.13 -2.82 -2.03
CA PRO A 131 -2.98 -3.20 -0.89
C PRO A 131 -4.12 -4.17 -1.26
N ARG A 132 -4.63 -4.12 -2.51
CA ARG A 132 -5.68 -5.05 -2.97
C ARG A 132 -5.15 -6.48 -3.11
N ALA A 133 -3.91 -6.64 -3.58
CA ALA A 133 -3.20 -7.92 -3.58
C ALA A 133 -3.03 -8.45 -2.16
N LYS A 134 -2.53 -7.60 -1.25
CA LYS A 134 -2.34 -7.96 0.16
C LYS A 134 -3.62 -8.52 0.77
N THR A 135 -4.74 -7.85 0.53
CA THR A 135 -6.05 -8.24 1.06
C THR A 135 -6.47 -9.62 0.56
N PHE A 136 -6.43 -9.86 -0.75
CA PHE A 136 -6.79 -11.17 -1.32
C PHE A 136 -5.89 -12.30 -0.81
N LEU A 137 -4.57 -12.07 -0.78
CA LEU A 137 -3.61 -13.06 -0.30
C LEU A 137 -3.77 -13.33 1.19
N LYS A 138 -4.13 -12.31 1.99
CA LYS A 138 -4.39 -12.48 3.42
C LYS A 138 -5.63 -13.34 3.66
N ASN A 139 -6.71 -13.11 2.90
CA ASN A 139 -7.88 -13.98 2.91
C ASN A 139 -7.51 -15.43 2.57
N ALA A 140 -6.63 -15.62 1.57
CA ALA A 140 -6.15 -16.94 1.16
C ALA A 140 -5.41 -17.64 2.30
N ILE A 141 -4.46 -16.94 2.93
CA ILE A 141 -3.66 -17.51 4.03
C ILE A 141 -4.48 -17.75 5.29
N ASP A 142 -5.42 -16.86 5.62
CA ASP A 142 -6.33 -17.04 6.75
C ASP A 142 -7.29 -18.21 6.54
N PHE A 143 -7.69 -18.47 5.30
CA PHE A 143 -8.51 -19.62 4.95
C PHE A 143 -7.72 -20.94 5.01
N ILE A 144 -6.53 -20.99 4.40
CA ILE A 144 -5.77 -22.24 4.28
C ILE A 144 -5.09 -22.62 5.61
N GLU A 145 -4.75 -21.64 6.46
CA GLU A 145 -4.13 -21.75 7.79
C GLU A 145 -2.74 -22.42 7.84
N SER A 146 -2.52 -23.52 7.12
CA SER A 146 -1.31 -24.33 7.17
C SER A 146 -0.99 -24.97 5.81
N PRO A 147 0.30 -25.26 5.52
CA PRO A 147 0.71 -25.81 4.22
C PRO A 147 0.13 -27.20 3.93
N GLU A 148 -0.16 -28.01 4.95
CA GLU A 148 -0.74 -29.36 4.80
C GLU A 148 -2.16 -29.35 4.21
N LYS A 149 -2.83 -28.20 4.24
CA LYS A 149 -4.15 -28.02 3.64
C LYS A 149 -4.09 -27.53 2.19
N ALA A 150 -2.90 -27.20 1.66
CA ALA A 150 -2.72 -26.72 0.29
C ALA A 150 -3.33 -27.71 -0.71
N ASN A 151 -4.35 -27.26 -1.45
CA ASN A 151 -5.10 -28.07 -2.39
C ASN A 151 -5.83 -27.18 -3.42
N PHE A 152 -6.66 -27.79 -4.25
CA PHE A 152 -7.68 -27.13 -5.05
C PHE A 152 -9.02 -27.06 -4.32
N PHE A 153 -9.78 -25.99 -4.56
CA PHE A 153 -10.97 -25.69 -3.77
C PHE A 153 -12.17 -25.27 -4.62
N GLN A 154 -13.35 -25.66 -4.16
CA GLN A 154 -14.62 -25.06 -4.55
C GLN A 154 -14.75 -23.67 -3.91
N MET A 155 -15.55 -22.78 -4.49
CA MET A 155 -15.68 -21.40 -3.97
C MET A 155 -16.24 -21.33 -2.54
N ASP A 156 -16.98 -22.35 -2.10
CA ASP A 156 -17.48 -22.46 -0.74
C ASP A 156 -16.39 -22.83 0.29
N GLY A 157 -15.19 -23.20 -0.15
CA GLY A 157 -14.05 -23.59 0.67
C GLY A 157 -13.89 -25.10 0.86
N ASN A 158 -14.76 -25.92 0.31
CA ASN A 158 -14.54 -27.38 0.29
C ASN A 158 -13.41 -27.72 -0.69
N VAL A 159 -12.58 -28.69 -0.32
CA VAL A 159 -11.62 -29.28 -1.27
C VAL A 159 -12.40 -29.85 -2.46
N VAL A 160 -11.81 -29.76 -3.65
CA VAL A 160 -12.34 -30.45 -4.84
C VAL A 160 -12.58 -31.93 -4.48
N PRO A 161 -13.74 -32.54 -4.79
CA PRO A 161 -14.04 -33.89 -4.28
C PRO A 161 -13.02 -34.93 -4.75
N GLU A 162 -12.50 -35.77 -3.84
CA GLU A 162 -11.58 -36.86 -4.20
C GLU A 162 -12.21 -37.88 -5.16
N ILE A 163 -13.54 -38.00 -5.14
CA ILE A 163 -14.28 -38.86 -6.07
C ILE A 163 -14.27 -38.34 -7.51
N ASP A 164 -13.97 -37.05 -7.71
CA ASP A 164 -13.80 -36.50 -9.05
C ASP A 164 -12.40 -36.84 -9.53
N SER A 165 -12.32 -37.55 -10.65
CA SER A 165 -11.06 -38.02 -11.21
C SER A 165 -10.87 -37.63 -12.66
N PHE A 166 -9.63 -37.73 -13.13
CA PHE A 166 -9.29 -37.66 -14.55
C PHE A 166 -8.35 -38.81 -14.93
N THR A 167 -8.40 -39.22 -16.19
CA THR A 167 -7.56 -40.30 -16.71
C THR A 167 -6.46 -39.71 -17.58
N LEU A 168 -5.22 -40.03 -17.22
CA LEU A 168 -4.02 -39.66 -17.97
C LEU A 168 -3.93 -40.47 -19.28
N GLY A 169 -3.10 -39.99 -20.22
CA GLY A 169 -2.90 -40.67 -21.52
C GLY A 169 -2.30 -42.08 -21.42
N ASN A 170 -1.79 -42.48 -20.26
CA ASN A 170 -1.30 -43.82 -19.92
C ASN A 170 -2.35 -44.68 -19.18
N GLU A 171 -3.63 -44.27 -19.23
CA GLU A 171 -4.79 -44.96 -18.63
C GLU A 171 -4.85 -44.93 -17.09
N VAL A 172 -3.92 -44.22 -16.46
CA VAL A 172 -3.90 -44.05 -15.01
C VAL A 172 -4.94 -43.01 -14.60
N THR A 173 -5.83 -43.38 -13.66
CA THR A 173 -6.85 -42.47 -13.11
C THR A 173 -6.36 -41.83 -11.82
N ARG A 174 -6.62 -40.53 -11.67
CA ARG A 174 -6.13 -39.68 -10.57
C ARG A 174 -7.26 -38.85 -9.98
N PRO A 175 -7.33 -38.68 -8.64
CA PRO A 175 -8.23 -37.72 -8.04
C PRO A 175 -7.86 -36.31 -8.49
N ARG A 176 -8.85 -35.42 -8.57
CA ARG A 176 -8.63 -34.00 -8.85
C ARG A 176 -8.23 -33.21 -7.62
N ALA A 177 -8.58 -33.70 -6.44
CA ALA A 177 -7.98 -33.23 -5.18
C ALA A 177 -6.49 -33.57 -5.22
N GLU A 178 -5.65 -32.59 -4.93
CA GLU A 178 -4.21 -32.73 -5.12
C GLU A 178 -3.45 -31.92 -4.05
N HIS A 179 -2.73 -32.62 -3.18
CA HIS A 179 -1.74 -32.01 -2.30
C HIS A 179 -0.35 -32.36 -2.85
N SER A 180 0.21 -31.43 -3.61
CA SER A 180 1.44 -31.63 -4.40
C SER A 180 2.34 -30.41 -4.38
N HIS A 181 3.57 -30.57 -4.88
CA HIS A 181 4.54 -29.49 -5.06
C HIS A 181 3.99 -28.31 -5.86
N LEU A 182 3.07 -28.54 -6.81
CA LEU A 182 2.34 -27.48 -7.52
C LEU A 182 1.50 -26.64 -6.54
N THR A 183 0.61 -27.29 -5.81
CA THR A 183 -0.34 -26.59 -4.93
C THR A 183 0.40 -25.91 -3.79
N ILE A 184 1.34 -26.61 -3.16
CA ILE A 184 2.19 -26.06 -2.10
C ILE A 184 2.98 -24.86 -2.64
N GLY A 185 3.60 -24.97 -3.82
CA GLY A 185 4.36 -23.88 -4.44
C GLY A 185 3.53 -22.62 -4.68
N MET A 186 2.31 -22.76 -5.19
CA MET A 186 1.44 -21.60 -5.42
C MET A 186 0.91 -21.00 -4.12
N TRP A 187 0.47 -21.81 -3.16
CA TRP A 187 0.04 -21.32 -1.85
C TRP A 187 1.22 -20.68 -1.09
N ALA A 188 2.45 -21.17 -1.28
CA ALA A 188 3.67 -20.57 -0.74
C ALA A 188 3.91 -19.16 -1.27
N CYS A 189 3.54 -18.85 -2.52
CA CYS A 189 3.62 -17.48 -3.06
C CYS A 189 2.77 -16.49 -2.25
N ALA A 190 1.60 -16.92 -1.76
CA ALA A 190 0.78 -16.11 -0.86
C ALA A 190 1.44 -16.01 0.54
N ALA A 191 1.98 -17.12 1.05
CA ALA A 191 2.59 -17.17 2.38
C ALA A 191 3.81 -16.26 2.51
N ILE A 192 4.71 -16.25 1.52
CA ILE A 192 5.87 -15.34 1.53
C ILE A 192 5.47 -13.88 1.32
N ALA A 193 4.38 -13.64 0.61
CA ALA A 193 3.90 -12.29 0.35
C ALA A 193 3.30 -11.65 1.61
N VAL A 194 2.42 -12.35 2.33
CA VAL A 194 1.63 -11.73 3.42
C VAL A 194 1.63 -12.48 4.74
N GLY A 195 2.22 -13.67 4.80
CA GLY A 195 2.40 -14.45 6.02
C GLY A 195 3.59 -13.97 6.84
N GLU A 196 3.60 -14.35 8.12
CA GLU A 196 4.76 -14.17 8.99
C GLU A 196 5.90 -15.12 8.57
N ALA A 197 7.13 -14.80 8.99
CA ALA A 197 8.33 -15.58 8.63
C ALA A 197 8.20 -17.07 8.95
N ASP A 198 7.58 -17.42 10.08
CA ASP A 198 7.37 -18.81 10.50
C ASP A 198 6.44 -19.57 9.53
N LEU A 199 5.44 -18.90 8.96
CA LEU A 199 4.53 -19.52 7.99
C LEU A 199 5.22 -19.74 6.65
N ALA A 200 5.95 -18.74 6.14
CA ALA A 200 6.73 -18.89 4.92
C ALA A 200 7.77 -20.03 5.06
N GLN A 201 8.38 -20.16 6.24
CA GLN A 201 9.26 -21.28 6.54
C GLN A 201 8.52 -22.63 6.53
N ALA A 202 7.32 -22.71 7.12
CA ALA A 202 6.52 -23.94 7.09
C ALA A 202 6.16 -24.37 5.66
N PHE A 203 5.81 -23.42 4.78
CA PHE A 203 5.58 -23.72 3.36
C PHE A 203 6.86 -24.18 2.64
N SER A 204 8.01 -23.59 2.97
CA SER A 204 9.30 -24.05 2.45
C SER A 204 9.59 -25.50 2.88
N ASP A 205 9.35 -25.82 4.15
CA ASP A 205 9.57 -27.16 4.70
C ASP A 205 8.61 -28.18 4.07
N GLU A 206 7.34 -27.81 3.84
CA GLU A 206 6.37 -28.67 3.15
C GLU A 206 6.77 -28.94 1.69
N LEU A 207 7.18 -27.89 0.97
CA LEU A 207 7.59 -28.01 -0.43
C LEU A 207 8.84 -28.91 -0.57
N LEU A 208 9.78 -28.81 0.38
CA LEU A 208 10.99 -29.65 0.41
C LEU A 208 10.71 -31.14 0.61
N LYS A 209 9.54 -31.54 1.12
CA LYS A 209 9.15 -32.97 1.16
C LYS A 209 9.00 -33.58 -0.23
N TYR A 210 8.82 -32.74 -1.25
CA TYR A 210 8.76 -33.10 -2.66
C TYR A 210 10.07 -32.79 -3.37
N TYR A 211 11.19 -32.69 -2.65
CA TYR A 211 12.51 -32.50 -3.25
C TYR A 211 13.49 -33.53 -2.71
N GLU A 212 13.78 -34.54 -3.53
CA GLU A 212 14.78 -35.53 -3.17
C GLU A 212 16.19 -34.94 -3.22
N SER A 213 17.03 -35.35 -2.27
CA SER A 213 18.40 -34.86 -2.19
C SER A 213 19.18 -35.20 -3.46
N GLY A 214 19.60 -34.15 -4.18
CA GLY A 214 20.34 -34.27 -5.44
C GLY A 214 19.46 -34.36 -6.70
N ALA A 215 18.14 -34.25 -6.58
CA ALA A 215 17.24 -34.14 -7.73
C ALA A 215 17.37 -32.77 -8.42
N ASP A 216 17.15 -32.74 -9.73
CA ASP A 216 17.03 -31.51 -10.54
C ASP A 216 15.56 -31.17 -10.87
N TYR A 217 14.61 -31.84 -10.20
CA TYR A 217 13.16 -31.67 -10.31
C TYR A 217 12.48 -31.78 -8.94
N TRP A 218 11.27 -31.24 -8.83
CA TRP A 218 10.30 -31.44 -7.75
C TRP A 218 9.44 -32.67 -8.01
N GLY A 219 9.17 -33.47 -6.98
CA GLY A 219 8.46 -34.74 -7.08
C GLY A 219 9.22 -35.85 -6.35
N LYS A 220 8.52 -36.95 -6.07
CA LYS A 220 9.06 -38.19 -5.51
C LYS A 220 9.57 -39.07 -6.66
N SER A 221 10.74 -39.69 -6.50
CA SER A 221 11.32 -40.62 -7.50
C SER A 221 10.50 -41.91 -7.67
N SER A 222 9.66 -42.23 -6.68
CA SER A 222 8.71 -43.32 -6.73
C SER A 222 7.32 -42.83 -6.34
N ASP A 223 6.32 -43.21 -7.14
CA ASP A 223 4.91 -42.91 -6.91
C ASP A 223 4.09 -44.17 -6.60
N PRO A 224 4.27 -44.79 -5.41
CA PRO A 224 3.58 -46.04 -5.07
C PRO A 224 2.07 -45.86 -4.86
N ASP A 225 1.67 -44.67 -4.42
CA ASP A 225 0.29 -44.32 -4.05
C ASP A 225 -0.42 -43.54 -5.15
N ASN A 226 0.20 -43.42 -6.33
CA ASN A 226 -0.43 -42.81 -7.48
C ASN A 226 -0.73 -41.30 -7.23
N GLU A 227 0.13 -40.64 -6.45
CA GLU A 227 0.11 -39.24 -6.01
C GLU A 227 0.98 -38.31 -6.88
N ASP A 228 1.86 -38.86 -7.73
CA ASP A 228 2.85 -38.12 -8.53
C ASP A 228 2.79 -38.49 -10.02
N THR A 229 3.40 -37.65 -10.86
CA THR A 229 3.09 -37.62 -12.30
C THR A 229 4.07 -38.43 -13.14
N LEU A 230 3.55 -39.29 -14.03
CA LEU A 230 4.32 -39.82 -15.14
C LEU A 230 4.47 -38.74 -16.22
N HIS A 231 5.63 -38.06 -16.24
CA HIS A 231 6.26 -37.19 -17.26
C HIS A 231 5.45 -36.09 -18.01
N ASN A 232 4.13 -36.20 -18.20
CA ASN A 232 3.34 -35.25 -18.99
C ASN A 232 2.75 -34.11 -18.14
N GLU A 233 2.52 -34.31 -16.84
CA GLU A 233 2.10 -33.24 -15.91
C GLU A 233 3.27 -32.60 -15.15
N MET A 234 4.45 -33.26 -15.15
CA MET A 234 5.71 -32.70 -14.64
C MET A 234 5.93 -31.28 -15.16
N TYR A 235 5.70 -31.01 -16.45
CA TYR A 235 5.85 -29.66 -17.00
C TYR A 235 5.15 -28.61 -16.11
N PHE A 236 3.84 -28.74 -15.90
CA PHE A 236 3.07 -27.70 -15.24
C PHE A 236 3.44 -27.59 -13.76
N ASP A 237 3.56 -28.73 -13.10
CA ASP A 237 3.80 -28.80 -11.66
C ASP A 237 5.23 -28.33 -11.32
N GLN A 238 6.22 -28.67 -12.15
CA GLN A 238 7.59 -28.17 -12.02
C GLN A 238 7.66 -26.64 -12.05
N PHE A 239 7.00 -26.02 -13.04
CA PHE A 239 7.07 -24.56 -13.18
C PHE A 239 6.42 -23.85 -12.00
N LEU A 240 5.27 -24.34 -11.52
CA LEU A 240 4.59 -23.69 -10.39
C LEU A 240 5.36 -23.91 -9.07
N ALA A 241 5.90 -25.10 -8.83
CA ALA A 241 6.79 -25.32 -7.69
C ALA A 241 8.04 -24.42 -7.75
N TRP A 242 8.62 -24.23 -8.95
CA TRP A 242 9.74 -23.32 -9.16
C TRP A 242 9.39 -21.85 -8.85
N PHE A 243 8.20 -21.36 -9.24
CA PHE A 243 7.76 -20.02 -8.85
C PHE A 243 7.62 -19.88 -7.33
N GLY A 244 7.02 -20.88 -6.65
CA GLY A 244 6.95 -20.91 -5.19
C GLY A 244 8.33 -20.86 -4.53
N ALA A 245 9.23 -21.75 -4.93
CA ALA A 245 10.59 -21.84 -4.39
C ALA A 245 11.43 -20.59 -4.69
N SER A 246 11.32 -20.01 -5.90
CA SER A 246 12.06 -18.81 -6.27
C SER A 246 11.59 -17.56 -5.51
N MET A 247 10.28 -17.46 -5.21
CA MET A 247 9.77 -16.40 -4.34
C MET A 247 10.18 -16.60 -2.88
N LEU A 248 10.04 -17.81 -2.34
CA LEU A 248 10.46 -18.15 -0.97
C LEU A 248 11.95 -17.88 -0.72
N SER A 249 12.80 -18.15 -1.70
CA SER A 249 14.24 -17.88 -1.63
C SER A 249 14.62 -16.41 -1.89
N GLY A 250 13.66 -15.56 -2.27
CA GLY A 250 13.88 -14.14 -2.56
C GLY A 250 14.64 -13.87 -3.86
N VAL A 251 14.76 -14.86 -4.75
CA VAL A 251 15.45 -14.72 -6.05
C VAL A 251 14.51 -14.37 -7.20
N PHE A 252 13.20 -14.45 -6.99
CA PHE A 252 12.19 -13.96 -7.95
C PHE A 252 12.02 -12.44 -7.84
N THR A 253 12.94 -11.71 -8.47
CA THR A 253 13.06 -10.25 -8.33
C THR A 253 12.45 -9.52 -9.52
N ASN A 254 12.09 -8.24 -9.31
CA ASN A 254 11.72 -7.38 -10.43
C ASN A 254 12.99 -7.04 -11.24
N ILE A 255 13.21 -7.75 -12.34
CA ILE A 255 14.42 -7.63 -13.16
C ILE A 255 14.53 -6.24 -13.81
N TRP A 256 13.42 -5.67 -14.30
CA TRP A 256 13.41 -4.32 -14.88
C TRP A 256 14.02 -3.30 -13.91
N ASP A 257 13.65 -3.51 -12.67
CA ASP A 257 13.99 -2.73 -11.53
C ASP A 257 15.39 -3.03 -10.99
N ASP A 258 15.88 -4.26 -11.10
CA ASP A 258 17.28 -4.63 -10.84
C ASP A 258 18.20 -3.99 -11.89
N LEU A 259 17.78 -3.94 -13.15
CA LEU A 259 18.52 -3.31 -14.23
C LEU A 259 18.70 -1.80 -13.98
N LYS A 260 17.73 -1.14 -13.34
CA LYS A 260 17.85 0.28 -12.95
C LYS A 260 18.89 0.54 -11.87
N ASP A 261 19.40 -0.47 -11.14
CA ASP A 261 20.51 -0.29 -10.20
C ASP A 261 21.81 -0.06 -10.98
N PRO A 262 22.40 1.16 -10.95
CA PRO A 262 23.60 1.46 -11.71
C PRO A 262 24.85 0.73 -11.19
N ASP A 263 24.83 0.21 -9.95
CA ASP A 263 25.98 -0.44 -9.32
C ASP A 263 25.58 -1.57 -8.35
N PRO A 264 25.18 -2.74 -8.89
CA PRO A 264 24.71 -3.87 -8.08
C PRO A 264 25.79 -4.49 -7.18
N PHE A 265 27.08 -4.24 -7.45
CA PHE A 265 28.19 -4.78 -6.65
C PHE A 265 28.56 -3.91 -5.45
N THR A 266 28.14 -2.65 -5.44
CA THR A 266 28.28 -1.78 -4.27
C THR A 266 27.17 -2.08 -3.26
N ALA A 267 27.55 -2.38 -2.02
CA ALA A 267 26.58 -2.58 -0.93
C ALA A 267 25.78 -1.30 -0.66
N LEU A 268 24.48 -1.44 -0.40
CA LEU A 268 23.63 -0.31 -0.07
C LEU A 268 23.93 0.17 1.36
N GLU A 269 24.30 1.44 1.48
CA GLU A 269 24.63 2.09 2.75
C GLU A 269 24.03 3.51 2.82
N TRP A 270 23.97 4.05 4.04
CA TRP A 270 23.58 5.44 4.25
C TRP A 270 24.76 6.37 3.97
N LYS A 271 24.67 7.18 2.91
CA LYS A 271 25.51 8.37 2.74
C LYS A 271 25.18 9.43 3.78
N LYS A 272 23.89 9.59 4.11
CA LYS A 272 23.36 10.38 5.21
C LYS A 272 22.27 9.59 5.91
N LYS A 273 22.48 9.24 7.19
CA LYS A 273 21.49 8.51 7.98
C LYS A 273 20.17 9.29 8.10
N PRO A 274 19.02 8.60 8.25
CA PRO A 274 17.73 9.24 8.41
C PRO A 274 17.70 10.22 9.57
N THR A 275 17.16 11.41 9.33
CA THR A 275 16.80 12.41 10.34
C THR A 275 15.29 12.53 10.42
N PHE A 276 14.77 12.67 11.65
CA PHE A 276 13.34 12.71 11.96
C PHE A 276 12.98 14.10 12.49
N SER A 277 11.89 14.72 12.00
CA SER A 277 11.57 16.11 12.32
C SER A 277 11.21 16.34 13.79
N THR A 278 10.52 15.39 14.41
CA THR A 278 10.07 15.50 15.80
C THR A 278 9.88 14.13 16.42
N ARG A 279 9.89 14.08 17.76
CA ARG A 279 9.45 12.92 18.53
C ARG A 279 7.99 13.00 18.96
N GLU A 280 7.43 14.20 18.92
CA GLU A 280 6.04 14.52 19.26
C GLU A 280 5.41 15.29 18.09
N LEU A 281 4.44 14.69 17.43
CA LEU A 281 3.83 15.20 16.22
C LEU A 281 2.47 15.84 16.52
N ASN A 282 2.38 17.15 16.30
CA ASN A 282 1.12 17.81 16.02
C ASN A 282 1.07 18.12 14.52
N ALA A 283 0.44 17.24 13.75
CA ALA A 283 0.39 17.32 12.30
C ALA A 283 -0.47 18.49 11.78
N SER A 284 -1.29 19.10 12.63
CA SER A 284 -1.97 20.37 12.31
C SER A 284 -1.03 21.58 12.29
N ILE A 285 0.20 21.45 12.80
CA ILE A 285 1.23 22.50 12.74
C ILE A 285 2.23 22.22 11.62
N ALA A 286 2.77 21.00 11.58
CA ALA A 286 3.72 20.57 10.56
C ALA A 286 3.74 19.03 10.46
N PRO A 287 4.01 18.46 9.28
CA PRO A 287 4.10 17.02 9.12
C PRO A 287 5.31 16.42 9.86
N PHE A 288 5.22 15.13 10.16
CA PHE A 288 6.38 14.35 10.54
C PHE A 288 7.18 14.02 9.28
N THR A 289 8.42 14.50 9.21
CA THR A 289 9.27 14.27 8.05
C THR A 289 10.46 13.38 8.38
N ILE A 290 10.80 12.52 7.42
CA ILE A 290 11.95 11.62 7.47
C ILE A 290 12.80 11.93 6.25
N ASN A 291 14.09 12.17 6.45
CA ASN A 291 15.02 12.54 5.39
C ASN A 291 16.30 11.70 5.51
N GLY A 292 16.66 10.95 4.47
CA GLY A 292 17.90 10.17 4.41
C GLY A 292 18.48 10.16 3.00
N ILE A 293 19.77 9.85 2.88
CA ILE A 293 20.44 9.72 1.57
C ILE A 293 21.24 8.41 1.55
N PHE A 294 21.00 7.59 0.55
CA PHE A 294 21.74 6.38 0.27
C PHE A 294 23.02 6.69 -0.54
N ASN A 295 23.99 5.78 -0.51
CA ASN A 295 25.22 5.89 -1.32
C ASN A 295 24.99 5.61 -2.82
N LYS A 296 23.88 4.97 -3.15
CA LYS A 296 23.42 4.67 -4.51
C LYS A 296 21.89 4.62 -4.55
N TYR A 297 21.33 4.46 -5.75
CA TYR A 297 19.89 4.32 -5.95
C TYR A 297 19.34 3.15 -5.11
N ALA A 298 18.21 3.36 -4.42
CA ALA A 298 17.59 2.35 -3.57
C ALA A 298 16.07 2.36 -3.73
N ARG A 299 15.44 1.21 -3.48
CA ARG A 299 14.01 1.15 -3.13
C ARG A 299 13.88 1.04 -1.63
N TRP A 300 13.04 1.89 -1.08
CA TRP A 300 12.87 2.00 0.36
C TRP A 300 11.38 2.00 0.70
N SER A 301 11.09 1.52 1.89
CA SER A 301 9.79 1.62 2.52
C SER A 301 9.94 2.14 3.94
N VAL A 302 8.96 2.92 4.37
CA VAL A 302 8.80 3.39 5.74
C VAL A 302 7.44 2.94 6.22
N GLU A 303 7.44 2.10 7.24
CA GLU A 303 6.24 1.64 7.90
C GLU A 303 6.09 2.33 9.25
N LEU A 304 4.91 2.90 9.51
CA LEU A 304 4.52 3.44 10.79
C LEU A 304 3.44 2.53 11.37
N ILE A 305 3.68 1.94 12.54
CA ILE A 305 2.74 1.04 13.21
C ILE A 305 2.47 1.57 14.61
N HIS A 306 1.21 1.73 14.98
CA HIS A 306 0.82 2.08 16.34
C HIS A 306 1.26 0.97 17.32
N ASP A 307 1.63 1.32 18.57
CA ASP A 307 2.19 0.39 19.55
C ASP A 307 1.30 -0.84 19.86
N ASP A 308 -0.02 -0.72 19.69
CA ASP A 308 -0.96 -1.83 19.88
C ASP A 308 -1.35 -2.54 18.56
N GLY A 309 -0.76 -2.13 17.43
CA GLY A 309 -1.02 -2.70 16.10
C GLY A 309 -2.35 -2.28 15.47
N SER A 310 -3.14 -1.39 16.08
CA SER A 310 -4.46 -1.02 15.54
C SER A 310 -4.41 -0.27 14.21
N ASP A 311 -3.37 0.54 14.02
CA ASP A 311 -3.24 1.46 12.90
C ASP A 311 -1.86 1.34 12.27
N SER A 312 -1.78 1.38 10.94
CA SER A 312 -0.51 1.44 10.22
C SER A 312 -0.58 2.30 8.96
N ARG A 313 0.57 2.81 8.55
CA ARG A 313 0.77 3.55 7.29
C ARG A 313 2.10 3.16 6.68
N ILE A 314 2.08 2.80 5.40
CA ILE A 314 3.29 2.48 4.64
C ILE A 314 3.49 3.58 3.60
N PHE A 315 4.73 4.07 3.53
CA PHE A 315 5.25 4.88 2.43
C PHE A 315 6.31 4.06 1.69
N SER A 316 6.35 4.17 0.37
CA SER A 316 7.37 3.53 -0.46
C SER A 316 7.91 4.53 -1.47
N GLY A 317 9.16 4.36 -1.86
CA GLY A 317 9.76 5.18 -2.90
C GLY A 317 11.05 4.61 -3.43
N THR A 318 11.59 5.26 -4.45
CA THR A 318 12.81 4.86 -5.13
C THR A 318 13.73 6.07 -5.30
N GLY A 319 15.03 5.81 -5.42
CA GLY A 319 16.06 6.84 -5.59
C GLY A 319 17.12 6.84 -4.50
N GLU A 320 18.07 7.76 -4.61
CA GLU A 320 19.13 7.95 -3.61
C GLU A 320 18.62 8.67 -2.36
N THR A 321 17.51 9.41 -2.48
CA THR A 321 16.96 10.20 -1.37
C THR A 321 15.72 9.49 -0.83
N LEU A 322 15.70 9.29 0.49
CA LEU A 322 14.49 8.93 1.21
C LEU A 322 13.86 10.22 1.74
N PHE A 323 12.62 10.47 1.34
CA PHE A 323 11.80 11.54 1.89
C PHE A 323 10.40 11.01 2.19
N VAL A 324 9.92 11.24 3.40
CA VAL A 324 8.54 10.97 3.81
C VAL A 324 8.00 12.21 4.50
N SER A 325 6.75 12.56 4.21
CA SER A 325 5.96 13.59 4.91
C SER A 325 4.65 12.96 5.38
N TRP A 326 4.48 12.80 6.70
CA TRP A 326 3.30 12.17 7.27
C TRP A 326 2.48 13.16 8.10
N ASN A 327 1.20 13.28 7.74
CA ASN A 327 0.23 14.18 8.35
C ASN A 327 -0.63 13.52 9.45
N GLY A 328 -0.26 12.34 9.95
CA GLY A 328 -1.07 11.61 10.94
C GLY A 328 -2.36 10.99 10.36
N LEU A 329 -2.39 10.77 9.05
CA LEU A 329 -3.53 10.23 8.31
C LEU A 329 -3.19 8.86 7.71
N ALA A 330 -4.20 8.01 7.57
CA ALA A 330 -4.14 6.76 6.85
C ALA A 330 -4.14 7.00 5.32
N SER A 331 -4.05 5.94 4.51
CA SER A 331 -4.09 6.03 3.05
C SER A 331 -5.36 6.63 2.48
N ASN A 332 -6.49 6.44 3.16
CA ASN A 332 -7.80 6.92 2.75
C ASN A 332 -8.18 8.28 3.37
N GLY A 333 -7.23 8.95 4.02
CA GLY A 333 -7.46 10.24 4.68
C GLY A 333 -8.10 10.17 6.07
N SER A 334 -8.45 8.97 6.55
CA SER A 334 -8.96 8.82 7.91
C SER A 334 -7.91 9.18 8.95
N ILE A 335 -8.36 9.72 10.07
CA ILE A 335 -7.49 10.10 11.19
C ILE A 335 -6.88 8.84 11.81
N MET A 336 -5.56 8.84 11.99
CA MET A 336 -4.89 7.78 12.73
C MET A 336 -4.94 8.05 14.24
N LYS A 337 -5.00 6.98 15.02
CA LYS A 337 -5.11 6.99 16.47
C LYS A 337 -3.94 7.73 17.13
N GLN A 338 -4.24 8.63 18.07
CA GLN A 338 -3.22 9.27 18.90
C GLN A 338 -2.48 8.23 19.74
N GLY A 339 -1.16 8.33 19.81
CA GLY A 339 -0.37 7.32 20.49
C GLY A 339 1.07 7.23 20.01
N TRP A 340 1.76 6.20 20.49
CA TRP A 340 3.11 5.89 20.03
C TRP A 340 3.08 5.06 18.75
N TYR A 341 3.91 5.45 17.79
CA TYR A 341 4.15 4.73 16.55
C TYR A 341 5.62 4.31 16.46
N ASN A 342 5.83 3.04 16.11
CA ASN A 342 7.12 2.53 15.67
C ASN A 342 7.27 2.84 14.19
N VAL A 343 8.36 3.51 13.83
CA VAL A 343 8.72 3.87 12.47
C VAL A 343 9.85 2.96 12.04
N ASN A 344 9.60 2.08 11.07
CA ASN A 344 10.58 1.13 10.55
C ASN A 344 10.93 1.51 9.12
N ILE A 345 12.21 1.79 8.88
CA ILE A 345 12.75 2.09 7.55
C ILE A 345 13.50 0.86 7.05
N THR A 346 13.06 0.34 5.92
CA THR A 346 13.70 -0.76 5.21
C THR A 346 14.05 -0.33 3.79
N ALA A 347 15.12 -0.89 3.25
CA ALA A 347 15.47 -0.73 1.85
C ALA A 347 16.11 -2.03 1.36
N ARG A 348 15.85 -2.41 0.12
CA ARG A 348 16.38 -3.67 -0.42
C ARG A 348 17.91 -3.60 -0.48
N GLY A 349 18.57 -4.57 0.15
CA GLY A 349 20.04 -4.60 0.28
C GLY A 349 20.61 -3.80 1.45
N LEU A 350 19.78 -3.07 2.22
CA LEU A 350 20.22 -2.42 3.44
C LEU A 350 20.31 -3.45 4.58
N SER A 351 21.53 -3.73 5.04
CA SER A 351 21.78 -4.78 6.03
C SER A 351 21.16 -4.55 7.42
N LYS A 352 20.80 -3.31 7.75
CA LYS A 352 20.24 -2.93 9.05
C LYS A 352 19.08 -1.96 8.88
N PRO A 353 17.83 -2.38 9.18
CA PRO A 353 16.70 -1.47 9.26
C PRO A 353 16.96 -0.35 10.27
N VAL A 354 16.33 0.81 10.04
CA VAL A 354 16.36 1.93 11.00
C VAL A 354 15.01 2.01 11.68
N SER A 355 15.00 1.91 13.01
CA SER A 355 13.78 2.09 13.80
C SER A 355 13.80 3.42 14.58
N TYR A 356 12.66 4.09 14.61
CA TYR A 356 12.40 5.30 15.39
C TYR A 356 11.05 5.21 16.08
N LYS A 357 10.81 6.05 17.08
CA LYS A 357 9.55 6.08 17.82
C LYS A 357 9.03 7.51 17.93
N VAL A 358 7.83 7.74 17.39
CA VAL A 358 7.16 9.05 17.36
C VAL A 358 5.81 8.98 18.07
N TRP A 359 5.46 10.01 18.81
CA TRP A 359 4.13 10.16 19.40
C TRP A 359 3.26 11.02 18.50
N LEU A 360 2.16 10.48 17.98
CA LEU A 360 1.13 11.24 17.28
C LEU A 360 0.23 11.93 18.32
N ALA A 361 0.46 13.22 18.56
CA ALA A 361 -0.30 14.04 19.50
C ALA A 361 -1.59 14.60 18.88
N LYS A 362 -1.60 14.88 17.58
CA LYS A 362 -2.80 15.30 16.81
C LYS A 362 -2.55 15.06 15.32
N SER A 363 -3.49 14.43 14.63
CA SER A 363 -3.46 14.33 13.17
C SER A 363 -3.73 15.69 12.51
N PHE A 364 -3.47 15.81 11.22
CA PHE A 364 -3.82 17.00 10.46
C PHE A 364 -5.35 17.08 10.36
N ASP A 365 -5.90 18.22 10.77
CA ASP A 365 -7.32 18.51 10.57
C ASP A 365 -7.54 18.99 9.13
N LEU A 366 -8.25 18.19 8.34
CA LEU A 366 -8.58 18.52 6.96
C LEU A 366 -9.69 19.59 6.87
N MET A 367 -10.32 19.97 7.98
CA MET A 367 -11.31 21.04 8.01
C MET A 367 -10.64 22.41 8.18
N GLU A 368 -10.79 23.28 7.19
CA GLU A 368 -10.34 24.66 7.25
C GLU A 368 -11.49 25.60 6.87
N ASN A 369 -11.88 26.49 7.79
CA ASN A 369 -12.93 27.49 7.54
C ASN A 369 -14.25 26.91 6.97
N LYS A 370 -14.67 25.74 7.49
CA LYS A 370 -15.84 24.95 7.03
C LYS A 370 -15.69 24.36 5.62
N ARG A 371 -14.47 24.27 5.10
CA ARG A 371 -14.13 23.57 3.86
C ARG A 371 -13.35 22.32 4.22
N LEU A 372 -13.70 21.19 3.62
CA LEU A 372 -12.89 19.98 3.71
C LEU A 372 -11.82 20.04 2.62
N ILE A 373 -10.56 19.97 3.02
CA ILE A 373 -9.42 19.91 2.11
C ILE A 373 -9.36 18.49 1.54
N ILE A 374 -9.48 18.39 0.23
CA ILE A 374 -9.21 17.14 -0.51
C ILE A 374 -7.71 17.02 -0.72
N ASP A 375 -7.09 18.12 -1.15
CA ASP A 375 -5.65 18.20 -1.34
C ASP A 375 -5.16 19.65 -1.33
N ASP A 376 -3.93 19.85 -0.89
CA ASP A 376 -3.17 21.10 -1.02
C ASP A 376 -1.69 20.90 -1.38
N PHE A 377 -1.31 19.67 -1.75
CA PHE A 377 -0.02 19.30 -2.34
C PHE A 377 1.20 19.61 -1.45
N ARG A 378 0.99 19.80 -0.14
CA ARG A 378 2.05 20.16 0.82
C ARG A 378 3.07 19.06 1.07
N ASP A 379 2.71 17.83 0.75
CA ASP A 379 3.49 16.60 0.89
C ASP A 379 4.28 16.23 -0.37
N ASP A 380 4.24 17.08 -1.41
CA ASP A 380 5.03 16.93 -2.63
C ASP A 380 4.75 15.64 -3.42
N ASP A 381 3.53 15.12 -3.34
CA ASP A 381 3.10 13.94 -4.09
C ASP A 381 1.80 14.17 -4.88
N LEU A 382 1.38 13.15 -5.64
CA LEU A 382 0.14 13.18 -6.43
C LEU A 382 -1.01 12.46 -5.72
N ASN A 383 -0.87 12.12 -4.44
CA ASN A 383 -1.88 11.37 -3.68
C ASN A 383 -2.69 12.35 -2.83
N PRO A 384 -3.96 12.61 -3.16
CA PRO A 384 -4.78 13.49 -2.34
C PRO A 384 -4.99 12.89 -0.94
N PHE A 385 -5.28 13.74 0.05
CA PHE A 385 -5.64 13.25 1.39
C PHE A 385 -6.90 12.39 1.35
N ILE A 386 -7.85 12.70 0.48
CA ILE A 386 -9.08 11.92 0.28
C ILE A 386 -9.19 11.52 -1.19
N GLY A 387 -9.31 10.21 -1.45
CA GLY A 387 -9.32 9.64 -2.80
C GLY A 387 -8.08 8.78 -3.04
N ASN A 388 -7.70 8.64 -4.32
CA ASN A 388 -6.64 7.72 -4.72
C ASN A 388 -5.41 8.45 -5.27
N VAL A 389 -5.53 9.08 -6.44
CA VAL A 389 -4.39 9.72 -7.11
C VAL A 389 -4.86 10.80 -8.07
N TRP A 390 -4.02 11.82 -8.25
CA TRP A 390 -4.08 12.74 -9.38
C TRP A 390 -3.35 12.15 -10.58
N GLN A 391 -4.06 11.93 -11.67
CA GLN A 391 -3.54 11.26 -12.87
C GLN A 391 -4.01 11.95 -14.14
N SER A 392 -3.41 11.59 -15.28
CA SER A 392 -3.91 12.00 -16.59
C SER A 392 -4.93 11.01 -17.11
N TYR A 393 -5.94 11.52 -17.81
CA TYR A 393 -6.85 10.73 -18.63
C TYR A 393 -6.72 11.16 -20.08
N LEU A 394 -6.35 10.23 -20.96
CA LEU A 394 -6.10 10.50 -22.37
C LEU A 394 -7.16 9.84 -23.25
N ASP A 395 -7.35 10.36 -24.45
CA ASP A 395 -8.21 9.76 -25.46
C ASP A 395 -7.82 8.32 -25.84
N SER A 396 -6.56 7.94 -25.70
CA SER A 396 -6.05 6.58 -25.87
C SER A 396 -6.56 5.59 -24.82
N HIS A 397 -6.92 6.08 -23.62
CA HIS A 397 -7.32 5.23 -22.48
C HIS A 397 -8.66 4.51 -22.70
N GLU A 398 -9.45 4.94 -23.67
CA GLU A 398 -10.75 4.34 -24.02
C GLU A 398 -10.63 3.26 -25.12
N GLY A 399 -9.44 2.68 -25.33
CA GLY A 399 -9.20 1.72 -26.42
C GLY A 399 -9.27 2.35 -27.81
N LYS A 400 -9.16 3.69 -27.90
CA LYS A 400 -9.23 4.44 -29.15
C LYS A 400 -7.83 4.74 -29.68
N ALA A 401 -7.72 4.92 -31.00
CA ALA A 401 -6.48 5.25 -31.69
C ALA A 401 -6.03 6.72 -31.56
N GLY A 402 -6.38 7.38 -30.44
CA GLY A 402 -5.85 8.70 -30.08
C GLY A 402 -4.39 8.61 -29.70
N LYS A 403 -3.67 9.73 -29.84
CA LYS A 403 -2.22 9.80 -29.58
C LYS A 403 -1.84 10.96 -28.67
N SER A 404 -2.83 11.55 -27.99
CA SER A 404 -2.57 12.60 -27.01
C SER A 404 -1.61 12.09 -25.94
N SER A 405 -0.76 12.96 -25.41
CA SER A 405 0.32 12.56 -24.49
C SER A 405 0.50 13.57 -23.37
N VAL A 406 0.98 13.09 -22.23
CA VAL A 406 1.35 13.91 -21.08
C VAL A 406 2.79 14.39 -21.26
N LYS A 407 3.00 15.71 -21.20
CA LYS A 407 4.35 16.31 -21.19
C LYS A 407 4.90 16.44 -19.77
N GLU A 408 4.02 16.68 -18.82
CA GLU A 408 4.39 16.81 -17.41
C GLU A 408 3.17 16.55 -16.52
N LEU A 409 3.38 15.81 -15.43
CA LEU A 409 2.45 15.70 -14.31
C LEU A 409 3.27 15.60 -13.01
N THR A 410 3.50 16.73 -12.35
CA THR A 410 4.32 16.80 -11.13
C THR A 410 3.82 17.86 -10.17
N VAL A 411 4.13 17.72 -8.88
CA VAL A 411 3.98 18.81 -7.91
C VAL A 411 5.23 19.70 -7.92
N LYS A 412 5.01 21.01 -8.03
CA LYS A 412 6.06 22.04 -8.03
C LYS A 412 5.78 23.13 -7.02
N THR A 413 6.85 23.71 -6.49
CA THR A 413 6.77 24.96 -5.72
C THR A 413 6.97 26.14 -6.66
N ILE A 414 5.94 26.95 -6.87
CA ILE A 414 5.96 28.15 -7.72
C ILE A 414 5.40 29.30 -6.90
N ASP A 415 6.18 30.38 -6.77
CA ASP A 415 5.85 31.55 -5.96
C ASP A 415 5.49 31.20 -4.50
N ASN A 416 6.28 30.31 -3.88
CA ASN A 416 6.08 29.76 -2.53
C ASN A 416 4.74 29.03 -2.30
N LYS A 417 4.04 28.66 -3.36
CA LYS A 417 2.82 27.86 -3.32
C LYS A 417 3.07 26.52 -4.00
N LYS A 418 2.49 25.45 -3.48
CA LYS A 418 2.52 24.14 -4.12
C LYS A 418 1.47 24.09 -5.22
N TRP A 419 1.84 23.54 -6.36
CA TRP A 419 0.98 23.38 -7.52
C TRP A 419 1.18 22.00 -8.11
N ILE A 420 0.11 21.27 -8.38
CA ILE A 420 0.16 20.26 -9.44
C ILE A 420 0.28 20.99 -10.77
N VAL A 421 1.21 20.55 -11.61
CA VAL A 421 1.44 21.06 -12.96
C VAL A 421 1.16 19.92 -13.91
N TRP A 422 0.09 20.06 -14.70
CA TRP A 422 -0.31 19.12 -15.72
C TRP A 422 -0.18 19.76 -17.09
N SER A 423 0.74 19.26 -17.91
CA SER A 423 1.01 19.70 -19.28
C SER A 423 0.72 18.57 -20.26
N TYR A 424 0.08 18.89 -21.36
CA TYR A 424 -0.41 17.91 -22.33
C TYR A 424 -0.15 18.36 -23.77
N LEU A 425 -0.03 17.41 -24.68
CA LEU A 425 -0.08 17.62 -26.13
C LEU A 425 -1.24 16.79 -26.69
N LEU A 426 -2.14 17.45 -27.42
CA LEU A 426 -3.25 16.79 -28.09
C LEU A 426 -2.83 16.29 -29.46
N ASP A 427 -3.10 15.02 -29.76
CA ASP A 427 -2.86 14.41 -31.06
C ASP A 427 -4.03 13.51 -31.44
N GLN A 428 -4.71 13.89 -32.52
CA GLN A 428 -5.90 13.20 -33.02
C GLN A 428 -5.64 11.73 -33.36
N GLY A 429 -4.42 11.38 -33.79
CA GLY A 429 -4.16 10.04 -34.32
C GLY A 429 -5.21 9.63 -35.36
N ASN A 430 -5.92 8.52 -35.09
CA ASN A 430 -7.03 8.05 -35.93
C ASN A 430 -8.42 8.21 -35.28
N LEU A 431 -8.60 9.16 -34.35
CA LEU A 431 -9.88 9.36 -33.63
C LEU A 431 -11.03 9.80 -34.54
N GLY A 432 -10.76 10.62 -35.56
CA GLY A 432 -11.78 11.17 -36.46
C GLY A 432 -12.59 12.34 -35.90
N PHE A 433 -12.26 12.83 -34.71
CA PHE A 433 -12.79 14.05 -34.07
C PHE A 433 -11.69 14.71 -33.23
N ASP A 434 -11.94 15.89 -32.67
CA ASP A 434 -10.92 16.62 -31.91
C ASP A 434 -10.42 15.80 -30.70
N PRO A 435 -9.09 15.62 -30.56
CA PRO A 435 -8.49 14.92 -29.42
C PRO A 435 -8.81 15.59 -28.09
N TYR A 436 -8.73 14.81 -27.01
CA TYR A 436 -9.00 15.31 -25.67
C TYR A 436 -8.09 14.67 -24.62
N ALA A 437 -7.88 15.40 -23.54
CA ALA A 437 -7.11 14.97 -22.38
C ALA A 437 -7.68 15.62 -21.12
N ALA A 438 -7.43 15.05 -19.95
CA ALA A 438 -7.84 15.63 -18.67
C ALA A 438 -6.83 15.39 -17.55
N LEU A 439 -6.75 16.36 -16.63
CA LEU A 439 -6.25 16.11 -15.28
C LEU A 439 -7.40 15.53 -14.43
N GLU A 440 -7.18 14.37 -13.83
CA GLU A 440 -8.19 13.59 -13.13
C GLU A 440 -7.83 13.44 -11.65
N TRP A 441 -8.78 13.79 -10.76
CA TRP A 441 -8.81 13.26 -9.40
C TRP A 441 -9.54 11.92 -9.41
N ASN A 442 -8.79 10.83 -9.24
CA ASN A 442 -9.35 9.50 -9.17
C ASN A 442 -10.00 9.26 -7.79
N CYS A 443 -11.29 8.98 -7.81
CA CYS A 443 -12.14 8.79 -6.63
C CYS A 443 -12.44 7.30 -6.35
N THR A 444 -11.74 6.37 -7.00
CA THR A 444 -11.90 4.92 -6.75
C THR A 444 -10.94 4.45 -5.67
N THR A 445 -11.44 3.70 -4.70
CA THR A 445 -10.69 3.15 -3.56
C THR A 445 -10.75 1.61 -3.58
N PRO A 446 -9.87 0.91 -2.85
CA PRO A 446 -9.95 -0.54 -2.69
C PRO A 446 -11.33 -1.04 -2.21
N GLU A 447 -12.04 -0.24 -1.41
CA GLU A 447 -13.36 -0.55 -0.85
C GLU A 447 -14.54 -0.15 -1.76
N GLY A 448 -14.28 0.46 -2.92
CA GLY A 448 -15.30 0.94 -3.86
C GLY A 448 -15.11 2.41 -4.25
N ASN A 449 -16.17 3.07 -4.71
CA ASN A 449 -16.12 4.49 -5.07
C ASN A 449 -16.19 5.38 -3.82
N LEU A 450 -15.57 6.55 -3.87
CA LEU A 450 -15.67 7.56 -2.82
C LEU A 450 -17.09 8.12 -2.77
N ASP A 451 -17.75 8.00 -1.61
CA ASP A 451 -19.08 8.58 -1.39
C ASP A 451 -18.98 10.09 -1.15
N LEU A 452 -19.42 10.88 -2.13
CA LEU A 452 -19.45 12.33 -2.08
C LEU A 452 -20.86 12.90 -1.83
N THR A 453 -21.84 12.11 -1.37
CA THR A 453 -23.25 12.54 -1.17
C THR A 453 -23.45 13.72 -0.19
N GLY A 454 -22.40 14.15 0.50
CA GLY A 454 -22.39 15.36 1.32
C GLY A 454 -21.91 16.62 0.61
N VAL A 455 -21.29 16.53 -0.56
CA VAL A 455 -20.66 17.66 -1.25
C VAL A 455 -21.70 18.50 -2.00
N ASP A 456 -21.70 19.82 -1.76
CA ASP A 456 -22.55 20.78 -2.46
C ASP A 456 -21.78 21.71 -3.41
N THR A 457 -20.48 21.91 -3.18
CA THR A 457 -19.65 22.86 -3.93
C THR A 457 -18.23 22.35 -4.02
N LEU A 458 -17.66 22.40 -5.22
CA LEU A 458 -16.23 22.21 -5.48
C LEU A 458 -15.53 23.57 -5.45
N ILE A 459 -14.42 23.66 -4.72
CA ILE A 459 -13.65 24.89 -4.55
C ILE A 459 -12.19 24.59 -4.84
N PHE A 460 -11.58 25.32 -5.78
CA PHE A 460 -10.17 25.11 -6.11
C PHE A 460 -9.49 26.35 -6.66
N ASN A 461 -8.18 26.43 -6.47
CA ASN A 461 -7.33 27.43 -7.09
C ASN A 461 -6.72 26.88 -8.37
N ALA A 462 -6.99 27.53 -9.51
CA ALA A 462 -6.50 27.08 -10.81
C ALA A 462 -5.99 28.23 -11.69
N LYS A 463 -5.05 27.90 -12.58
CA LYS A 463 -4.59 28.75 -13.69
C LYS A 463 -4.12 27.89 -14.88
N SER A 464 -3.98 28.49 -16.05
CA SER A 464 -3.44 27.85 -17.25
C SER A 464 -2.32 28.67 -17.88
N SER A 465 -1.42 28.04 -18.63
CA SER A 465 -0.30 28.75 -19.28
C SER A 465 -0.80 29.78 -20.31
N THR A 466 -1.84 29.43 -21.07
CA THR A 466 -2.58 30.34 -21.95
C THR A 466 -4.09 30.21 -21.68
N PRO A 467 -4.91 31.24 -21.99
CA PRO A 467 -6.35 31.18 -21.76
C PRO A 467 -7.00 29.95 -22.39
N LEU A 468 -7.83 29.24 -21.61
CA LEU A 468 -8.27 27.89 -21.94
C LEU A 468 -9.69 27.64 -21.43
N ALA A 469 -10.57 27.16 -22.32
CA ALA A 469 -11.85 26.60 -21.93
C ALA A 469 -11.64 25.17 -21.41
N VAL A 470 -12.21 24.86 -20.25
CA VAL A 470 -12.09 23.58 -19.56
C VAL A 470 -13.50 23.09 -19.21
N SER A 471 -13.78 21.83 -19.51
CA SER A 471 -14.95 21.12 -19.00
C SER A 471 -14.58 20.49 -17.68
N LEU A 472 -15.18 20.93 -16.58
CA LEU A 472 -15.05 20.25 -15.29
C LEU A 472 -16.15 19.19 -15.20
N GLN A 473 -15.77 17.93 -15.11
CA GLN A 473 -16.68 16.79 -15.20
C GLN A 473 -16.72 16.02 -13.89
N ILE A 474 -17.91 15.54 -13.54
CA ILE A 474 -18.12 14.54 -12.48
C ILE A 474 -18.52 13.24 -13.17
N ILE A 475 -17.67 12.24 -13.03
CA ILE A 475 -17.87 10.91 -13.61
C ILE A 475 -18.43 10.00 -12.52
N THR A 476 -19.52 9.30 -12.82
CA THR A 476 -20.13 8.33 -11.93
C THR A 476 -20.16 6.94 -12.57
N SER A 477 -20.14 5.90 -11.75
CA SER A 477 -20.09 4.50 -12.24
C SER A 477 -21.39 3.99 -12.84
N ASP A 478 -22.51 4.70 -12.67
CA ASP A 478 -23.84 4.31 -13.17
C ASP A 478 -24.22 4.95 -14.52
N VAL A 479 -23.35 5.79 -15.07
CA VAL A 479 -23.52 6.38 -16.39
C VAL A 479 -22.50 5.78 -17.34
N GLY A 480 -22.97 5.36 -18.52
CA GLY A 480 -22.12 4.75 -19.55
C GLY A 480 -21.14 5.76 -20.16
N ASP A 481 -20.18 5.25 -20.95
CA ASP A 481 -19.13 6.06 -21.56
C ASP A 481 -19.72 7.30 -22.28
N TYR A 482 -19.08 8.46 -22.07
CA TYR A 482 -19.47 9.81 -22.54
C TYR A 482 -20.67 10.49 -21.88
N ASN A 483 -21.44 9.80 -21.05
CA ASN A 483 -22.45 10.45 -20.22
C ASN A 483 -21.81 10.85 -18.89
N PHE A 484 -21.72 12.15 -18.65
CA PHE A 484 -21.24 12.72 -17.39
C PHE A 484 -21.95 14.04 -17.14
N HIS A 485 -21.87 14.51 -15.91
CA HIS A 485 -22.30 15.85 -15.55
C HIS A 485 -21.10 16.79 -15.63
N GLU A 486 -21.26 17.92 -16.31
CA GLU A 486 -20.20 18.90 -16.48
C GLU A 486 -20.65 20.32 -16.17
N ASP A 487 -19.68 21.17 -15.84
CA ASP A 487 -19.79 22.63 -15.86
C ASP A 487 -18.61 23.21 -16.64
N SER A 488 -18.81 24.39 -17.22
CA SER A 488 -17.81 25.06 -18.05
C SER A 488 -16.97 26.04 -17.24
N LEU A 489 -15.67 25.99 -17.46
CA LEU A 489 -14.72 26.87 -16.80
C LEU A 489 -13.80 27.53 -17.84
N TYR A 490 -13.35 28.74 -17.55
CA TYR A 490 -12.39 29.45 -18.41
C TYR A 490 -11.17 29.86 -17.58
N LEU A 491 -10.06 29.15 -17.78
CA LEU A 491 -8.79 29.42 -17.11
C LEU A 491 -8.02 30.53 -17.81
N THR A 492 -7.21 31.24 -17.03
CA THR A 492 -6.23 32.22 -17.51
C THR A 492 -4.91 32.01 -16.76
N ALA A 493 -3.88 32.78 -17.11
CA ALA A 493 -2.59 32.77 -16.40
C ALA A 493 -2.66 33.29 -14.95
N THR A 494 -3.82 33.76 -14.49
CA THR A 494 -4.01 34.31 -13.14
C THR A 494 -4.49 33.22 -12.18
N ASP A 495 -3.82 33.07 -11.03
CA ASP A 495 -4.30 32.25 -9.91
C ASP A 495 -5.67 32.75 -9.44
N THR A 496 -6.70 31.95 -9.71
CA THR A 496 -8.09 32.29 -9.42
C THR A 496 -8.72 31.18 -8.58
N GLU A 497 -9.43 31.54 -7.51
CA GLU A 497 -10.28 30.62 -6.75
C GLU A 497 -11.63 30.47 -7.48
N TYR A 498 -11.94 29.26 -7.91
CA TYR A 498 -13.22 28.90 -8.51
C TYR A 498 -14.11 28.23 -7.46
N LYS A 499 -15.42 28.48 -7.55
CA LYS A 499 -16.45 27.88 -6.71
C LYS A 499 -17.59 27.42 -7.60
N LEU A 500 -17.72 26.11 -7.74
CA LEU A 500 -18.70 25.50 -8.63
C LEU A 500 -19.68 24.69 -7.80
N PRO A 501 -20.92 25.19 -7.61
CA PRO A 501 -21.97 24.43 -6.96
C PRO A 501 -22.26 23.17 -7.78
N VAL A 502 -22.38 22.01 -7.12
CA VAL A 502 -22.75 20.74 -7.76
C VAL A 502 -24.09 20.87 -8.48
N SER A 503 -25.01 21.68 -7.95
CA SER A 503 -26.30 22.00 -8.59
C SER A 503 -26.16 22.74 -9.94
N GLY A 504 -24.98 23.23 -10.30
CA GLY A 504 -24.66 23.85 -11.58
C GLY A 504 -24.35 22.86 -12.69
N PHE A 505 -23.92 21.64 -12.34
CA PHE A 505 -23.50 20.65 -13.31
C PHE A 505 -24.70 20.09 -14.10
N ARG A 506 -24.51 19.85 -15.40
CA ARG A 506 -25.55 19.40 -16.32
C ARG A 506 -25.11 18.16 -17.09
N PRO A 507 -26.03 17.24 -17.43
CA PRO A 507 -25.74 16.15 -18.35
C PRO A 507 -25.20 16.65 -19.68
N ARG A 508 -24.07 16.09 -20.15
CA ARG A 508 -23.43 16.46 -21.43
C ARG A 508 -24.39 16.47 -22.63
N PHE A 509 -25.19 15.42 -22.80
CA PHE A 509 -26.10 15.26 -23.95
C PHE A 509 -27.52 15.80 -23.70
N GLY A 510 -27.73 16.50 -22.58
CA GLY A 510 -29.07 16.89 -22.13
C GLY A 510 -29.89 15.72 -21.56
N GLY A 511 -31.06 16.03 -21.01
CA GLY A 511 -31.94 15.08 -20.32
C GLY A 511 -32.00 15.28 -18.80
N GLU A 512 -32.93 14.58 -18.14
CA GLU A 512 -33.14 14.62 -16.68
C GLU A 512 -32.72 13.29 -16.07
N TYR A 513 -31.43 13.07 -15.88
CA TYR A 513 -30.95 12.05 -14.94
C TYR A 513 -30.18 12.71 -13.81
N SER A 514 -30.46 12.25 -12.59
CA SER A 514 -29.89 12.81 -11.36
C SER A 514 -28.43 12.41 -11.22
N LEU A 515 -27.57 13.37 -10.88
CA LEU A 515 -26.21 13.11 -10.46
C LEU A 515 -26.21 12.35 -9.11
N ASP A 516 -25.60 11.17 -9.08
CA ASP A 516 -25.42 10.36 -7.87
C ASP A 516 -23.96 10.42 -7.38
N LEU A 517 -23.73 11.27 -6.38
CA LEU A 517 -22.39 11.47 -5.82
C LEU A 517 -21.87 10.29 -4.99
N SER A 518 -22.69 9.30 -4.64
CA SER A 518 -22.20 8.07 -3.98
C SER A 518 -21.41 7.17 -4.93
N LYS A 519 -21.52 7.44 -6.23
CA LYS A 519 -20.97 6.63 -7.31
C LYS A 519 -19.83 7.32 -8.04
N THR A 520 -19.31 8.43 -7.51
CA THR A 520 -18.26 9.22 -8.16
C THR A 520 -16.98 8.41 -8.31
N THR A 521 -16.56 8.22 -9.56
CA THR A 521 -15.32 7.52 -9.91
C THR A 521 -14.19 8.49 -10.19
N ALA A 522 -14.51 9.69 -10.67
CA ALA A 522 -13.52 10.71 -10.99
C ALA A 522 -14.11 12.12 -11.05
N ILE A 523 -13.26 13.12 -10.79
CA ILE A 523 -13.49 14.52 -11.16
C ILE A 523 -12.41 14.94 -12.16
N ARG A 524 -12.80 15.42 -13.34
CA ARG A 524 -11.88 15.68 -14.46
C ARG A 524 -11.89 17.13 -14.91
N PHE A 525 -10.71 17.69 -15.09
CA PHE A 525 -10.47 18.96 -15.78
C PHE A 525 -10.13 18.66 -17.24
N GLN A 526 -11.13 18.49 -18.09
CA GLN A 526 -10.97 18.04 -19.47
C GLN A 526 -10.84 19.22 -20.44
N VAL A 527 -9.95 19.04 -21.42
CA VAL A 527 -9.81 19.88 -22.61
C VAL A 527 -10.07 19.03 -23.87
N GLN A 528 -10.72 19.63 -24.87
CA GLN A 528 -10.92 19.02 -26.19
C GLN A 528 -10.75 20.11 -27.24
N LEU A 529 -9.67 20.03 -28.02
CA LEU A 529 -9.22 21.07 -28.94
C LEU A 529 -8.59 20.43 -30.19
N PRO A 530 -8.37 21.18 -31.29
CA PRO A 530 -7.70 20.67 -32.47
C PRO A 530 -6.35 19.97 -32.20
N SER A 531 -6.01 19.02 -33.07
CA SER A 531 -4.74 18.32 -33.01
C SER A 531 -3.54 19.27 -33.08
N GLY A 532 -2.52 19.01 -32.27
CA GLY A 532 -1.31 19.83 -32.15
C GLY A 532 -1.37 20.90 -31.06
N ASP A 533 -2.53 21.10 -30.43
CA ASP A 533 -2.64 22.02 -29.29
C ASP A 533 -1.89 21.49 -28.06
N GLU A 534 -1.14 22.38 -27.42
CA GLU A 534 -0.36 22.12 -26.20
C GLU A 534 -0.61 23.24 -25.19
N ASN A 535 -0.85 22.86 -23.93
CA ASN A 535 -1.05 23.83 -22.83
C ASN A 535 -0.70 23.19 -21.48
N SER A 536 -0.95 23.91 -20.40
CA SER A 536 -0.86 23.38 -19.04
C SER A 536 -1.95 23.93 -18.14
N ILE A 537 -2.48 23.08 -17.27
CA ILE A 537 -3.37 23.43 -16.15
C ILE A 537 -2.59 23.26 -14.86
N MET A 538 -2.72 24.20 -13.94
CA MET A 538 -2.12 24.12 -12.62
C MET A 538 -3.18 24.27 -11.53
N LEU A 539 -3.18 23.39 -10.53
CA LEU A 539 -4.04 23.47 -9.34
C LEU A 539 -3.19 23.58 -8.07
N SER A 540 -3.62 24.32 -7.05
CA SER A 540 -2.82 24.50 -5.81
C SER A 540 -3.54 24.21 -4.51
N LYS A 541 -4.87 24.13 -4.56
CA LYS A 541 -5.69 23.67 -3.44
C LYS A 541 -7.02 23.21 -4.00
N PHE A 542 -7.50 22.05 -3.55
CA PHE A 542 -8.81 21.53 -3.88
C PHE A 542 -9.57 21.23 -2.58
N CYS A 543 -10.77 21.78 -2.47
CA CYS A 543 -11.61 21.69 -1.29
C CYS A 543 -13.07 21.46 -1.69
N VAL A 544 -13.86 21.00 -0.74
CA VAL A 544 -15.31 20.84 -0.89
C VAL A 544 -16.06 21.45 0.30
N THR A 545 -17.31 21.83 0.09
CA THR A 545 -18.25 22.21 1.15
C THR A 545 -19.53 21.37 1.08
N GLY A 546 -20.35 21.45 2.13
CA GLY A 546 -21.66 20.80 2.21
C GLY A 546 -21.88 20.11 3.55
N ASN A 547 -22.61 19.00 3.54
CA ASN A 547 -22.81 18.13 4.70
C ASN A 547 -21.67 17.11 4.82
N LEU A 548 -20.53 17.57 5.33
CA LEU A 548 -19.25 16.85 5.29
C LEU A 548 -19.08 15.79 6.40
N GLU A 549 -20.00 15.71 7.36
CA GLU A 549 -19.92 14.76 8.50
C GLU A 549 -19.92 13.29 8.07
N LYS A 550 -20.43 13.00 6.86
CA LYS A 550 -20.39 11.65 6.25
C LYS A 550 -19.04 11.31 5.62
N ILE A 551 -18.24 12.33 5.29
CA ILE A 551 -17.01 12.19 4.51
C ILE A 551 -15.80 12.22 5.44
N TYR A 552 -15.84 13.06 6.47
CA TYR A 552 -14.69 13.28 7.35
C TYR A 552 -15.10 13.55 8.80
N THR A 553 -14.37 12.94 9.72
CA THR A 553 -14.45 13.22 11.15
C THR A 553 -13.17 13.94 11.60
N PRO A 554 -13.25 15.16 12.17
CA PRO A 554 -12.08 15.89 12.65
C PRO A 554 -11.30 15.12 13.74
N PRO A 555 -9.97 15.31 13.82
CA PRO A 555 -9.17 14.63 14.81
C PRO A 555 -9.50 15.11 16.24
N PRO A 556 -9.33 14.25 17.25
CA PRO A 556 -9.41 14.68 18.65
C PRO A 556 -8.40 15.79 18.96
N GLU A 557 -8.65 16.50 20.06
CA GLU A 557 -7.74 17.56 20.49
C GLU A 557 -6.35 17.05 20.85
N TYR A 558 -5.36 17.94 20.71
CA TYR A 558 -3.95 17.61 20.95
C TYR A 558 -3.73 17.01 22.34
N ILE A 559 -3.02 15.88 22.39
CA ILE A 559 -2.58 15.22 23.63
C ILE A 559 -1.04 15.22 23.69
N PRO A 560 -0.42 15.97 24.61
CA PRO A 560 1.04 15.97 24.75
C PRO A 560 1.56 14.60 25.18
N ILE A 561 2.85 14.31 24.97
CA ILE A 561 3.50 13.16 25.59
C ILE A 561 3.38 13.29 27.11
N SER A 562 2.44 12.58 27.71
CA SER A 562 2.22 12.58 29.16
C SER A 562 3.03 11.46 29.81
N VAL A 563 4.22 11.77 30.34
CA VAL A 563 4.93 10.88 31.28
C VAL A 563 5.15 11.64 32.60
N LYS A 564 4.29 11.39 33.61
CA LYS A 564 4.61 11.68 35.02
C LYS A 564 4.79 10.36 35.77
N PRO A 565 6.02 9.89 36.03
CA PRO A 565 6.24 8.75 36.91
C PRO A 565 6.06 9.22 38.36
N SER A 566 5.03 8.74 39.05
CA SER A 566 4.91 8.87 40.50
C SER A 566 4.71 7.50 41.12
N GLY A 567 5.53 7.16 42.11
CA GLY A 567 5.47 5.90 42.84
C GLY A 567 5.28 6.13 44.34
N SER A 568 4.61 5.21 45.03
CA SER A 568 4.32 5.34 46.46
C SER A 568 4.31 3.96 47.11
N ILE A 569 5.05 3.77 48.21
CA ILE A 569 5.05 2.50 48.96
C ILE A 569 4.37 2.70 50.30
N LYS A 570 3.37 1.86 50.62
CA LYS A 570 2.92 1.64 52.00
C LYS A 570 3.77 0.51 52.58
N ASN A 571 4.64 0.83 53.52
CA ASN A 571 5.08 -0.14 54.51
C ASN A 571 4.68 0.39 55.90
N SER A 572 4.28 -0.50 56.79
CA SER A 572 3.81 -0.17 58.13
C SER A 572 4.85 0.69 58.86
N LEU A 573 4.46 1.93 59.17
CA LEU A 573 5.23 3.04 59.77
C LEU A 573 5.95 3.93 58.73
N ALA A 574 5.19 4.93 58.25
CA ALA A 574 5.61 6.15 57.55
C ALA A 574 6.03 6.04 56.06
N LYS A 575 5.33 6.79 55.19
CA LYS A 575 5.40 6.75 53.71
C LYS A 575 6.58 7.60 53.19
N ILE A 576 7.73 6.99 52.91
CA ILE A 576 8.77 7.65 52.09
C ILE A 576 8.28 7.66 50.65
N THR A 577 8.17 8.85 50.05
CA THR A 577 7.84 9.00 48.62
C THR A 577 9.02 9.53 47.86
N TRP A 578 9.05 9.28 46.56
CA TRP A 578 10.05 9.84 45.68
C TRP A 578 9.44 10.26 44.34
N SER A 579 10.06 11.24 43.70
CA SER A 579 9.74 11.67 42.35
C SER A 579 11.03 11.88 41.57
N SER A 580 11.04 11.51 40.29
CA SER A 580 12.10 11.91 39.38
C SER A 580 11.89 13.33 38.89
N THR A 581 13.01 14.04 38.68
CA THR A 581 13.07 15.36 38.06
C THR A 581 14.07 15.31 36.91
N ALA A 582 14.12 16.35 36.08
CA ALA A 582 15.12 16.43 35.00
C ALA A 582 16.58 16.32 35.50
N ASN A 583 16.84 16.67 36.76
CA ASN A 583 18.19 16.80 37.30
C ASN A 583 18.53 15.76 38.39
N GLY A 584 17.61 14.85 38.74
CA GLY A 584 17.83 13.87 39.81
C GLY A 584 16.56 13.37 40.48
N LEU A 585 16.71 12.71 41.63
CA LEU A 585 15.62 12.16 42.43
C LEU A 585 15.35 13.01 43.66
N LEU A 586 14.08 13.32 43.90
CA LEU A 586 13.62 14.00 45.11
C LEU A 586 12.92 12.99 46.02
N PHE A 587 13.44 12.80 47.23
CA PHE A 587 12.83 11.98 48.27
C PHE A 587 12.15 12.86 49.32
N SER A 588 10.91 12.51 49.66
CA SER A 588 10.17 13.08 50.78
C SER A 588 10.14 12.08 51.94
N ILE A 589 10.73 12.48 53.06
CA ILE A 589 10.89 11.62 54.25
C ILE A 589 9.98 12.14 55.37
N PRO A 590 9.07 11.32 55.92
CA PRO A 590 8.24 11.69 57.06
C PRO A 590 9.06 12.12 58.28
N LYS A 591 8.51 13.02 59.11
CA LYS A 591 9.22 13.65 60.23
C LYS A 591 9.69 12.64 61.29
N GLU A 592 9.05 11.49 61.35
CA GLU A 592 9.28 10.44 62.35
C GLU A 592 10.48 9.55 62.00
N ILE A 593 10.99 9.61 60.75
CA ILE A 593 12.13 8.80 60.29
C ILE A 593 13.41 9.63 60.34
N LYS A 594 14.34 9.27 61.23
CA LYS A 594 15.69 9.82 61.24
C LYS A 594 16.59 9.08 60.24
N CYS A 595 16.92 9.76 59.15
CA CYS A 595 17.75 9.23 58.07
C CYS A 595 19.09 10.00 57.96
N HIS A 596 20.19 9.27 57.77
CA HIS A 596 21.55 9.80 57.71
C HIS A 596 22.04 9.99 56.28
N SER A 597 21.71 9.06 55.38
CA SER A 597 22.10 9.12 53.98
C SER A 597 21.18 8.29 53.09
N ILE A 598 21.10 8.69 51.83
CA ILE A 598 20.49 7.91 50.75
C ILE A 598 21.57 7.60 49.73
N MET A 599 21.65 6.33 49.34
CA MET A 599 22.55 5.84 48.30
C MET A 599 21.72 5.18 47.20
N VAL A 600 21.92 5.59 45.96
CA VAL A 600 21.30 5.01 44.78
C VAL A 600 22.34 4.15 44.07
N PHE A 601 21.97 2.91 43.76
CA PHE A 601 22.81 1.95 43.07
C PHE A 601 22.02 1.23 41.98
N ASP A 602 22.71 0.75 40.95
CA ASP A 602 22.09 -0.11 39.93
C ASP A 602 21.92 -1.56 40.42
N ILE A 603 21.25 -2.40 39.63
CA ILE A 603 21.03 -3.82 39.97
C ILE A 603 22.33 -4.63 40.13
N ASN A 604 23.46 -4.13 39.62
CA ASN A 604 24.77 -4.76 39.74
C ASN A 604 25.53 -4.29 40.99
N GLY A 605 24.92 -3.44 41.83
CA GLY A 605 25.51 -2.93 43.07
C GLY A 605 26.43 -1.72 42.88
N LYS A 606 26.54 -1.16 41.67
CA LYS A 606 27.36 0.05 41.44
C LYS A 606 26.65 1.27 42.00
N VAL A 607 27.31 2.00 42.89
CA VAL A 607 26.81 3.26 43.44
C VAL A 607 26.79 4.33 42.33
N ILE A 608 25.59 4.82 42.04
CA ILE A 608 25.32 5.85 41.03
C ILE A 608 25.39 7.25 41.65
N ALA A 609 24.81 7.40 42.84
CA ALA A 609 24.80 8.66 43.57
C ALA A 609 24.60 8.42 45.06
N GLN A 610 25.15 9.31 45.90
CA GLN A 610 24.94 9.28 47.34
C GLN A 610 24.78 10.71 47.86
N THR A 611 23.82 10.91 48.77
CA THR A 611 23.63 12.18 49.46
C THR A 611 23.55 11.97 50.97
N ARG A 612 24.21 12.84 51.75
CA ARG A 612 24.02 12.91 53.20
C ARG A 612 22.86 13.84 53.50
N LEU A 613 21.97 13.41 54.37
CA LEU A 613 20.77 14.17 54.71
C LEU A 613 21.07 15.17 55.82
N ASN A 614 20.78 16.45 55.55
CA ASN A 614 20.83 17.52 56.54
C ASN A 614 19.46 18.16 56.81
N ARG A 615 18.41 17.83 56.02
CA ARG A 615 17.04 18.37 56.11
C ARG A 615 15.97 17.39 55.61
N LYS A 616 14.69 17.73 55.83
CA LYS A 616 13.46 16.92 55.63
C LYS A 616 13.16 16.43 54.20
N THR A 617 13.96 16.85 53.21
CA THR A 617 13.87 16.42 51.81
C THR A 617 15.27 16.12 51.29
N ALA A 618 15.45 14.99 50.62
CA ALA A 618 16.74 14.61 50.03
C ALA A 618 16.67 14.81 48.52
N PHE A 619 17.54 15.67 47.99
CA PHE A 619 17.82 15.65 46.56
C PHE A 619 19.06 14.81 46.30
N VAL A 620 18.91 13.80 45.44
CA VAL A 620 20.02 12.97 44.96
C VAL A 620 20.28 13.38 43.51
N PRO A 621 21.35 14.14 43.23
CA PRO A 621 21.71 14.49 41.87
C PRO A 621 22.14 13.21 41.14
N VAL A 622 21.58 12.98 39.95
CA VAL A 622 22.02 11.88 39.09
C VAL A 622 22.34 12.46 37.72
N SER A 623 23.58 12.29 37.26
CA SER A 623 24.00 12.70 35.92
C SER A 623 23.79 11.55 34.92
N GLY A 624 22.95 11.78 33.90
CA GLY A 624 22.70 10.84 32.80
C GLY A 624 21.27 10.29 32.71
N MET A 625 20.92 9.65 31.57
CA MET A 625 19.59 9.04 31.36
C MET A 625 19.37 7.84 32.29
N MET A 626 18.41 7.96 33.22
CA MET A 626 17.96 6.86 34.10
C MET A 626 16.74 6.08 33.56
N ALA A 627 16.36 6.29 32.29
CA ALA A 627 15.18 5.66 31.71
C ALA A 627 15.39 4.16 31.42
N ASN A 628 14.33 3.35 31.58
CA ASN A 628 14.27 1.92 31.27
C ASN A 628 15.26 1.04 32.06
N ARG A 629 15.59 1.44 33.29
CA ARG A 629 16.45 0.66 34.19
C ARG A 629 15.85 0.62 35.59
N VAL A 630 16.04 -0.52 36.26
CA VAL A 630 15.71 -0.66 37.69
C VAL A 630 16.91 -0.15 38.48
N TYR A 631 16.66 0.78 39.39
CA TYR A 631 17.64 1.21 40.39
C TYR A 631 17.16 0.82 41.78
N LEU A 632 18.06 0.79 42.74
CA LEU A 632 17.77 0.55 44.14
C LEU A 632 18.26 1.75 44.96
N ALA A 633 17.45 2.23 45.89
CA ALA A 633 17.83 3.23 46.88
C ALA A 633 18.00 2.56 48.25
N LYS A 634 19.20 2.60 48.82
CA LYS A 634 19.45 2.22 50.21
C LYS A 634 19.36 3.47 51.08
N ILE A 635 18.40 3.45 51.99
CA ILE A 635 18.10 4.52 52.93
C ILE A 635 18.66 4.11 54.29
N MET A 636 19.68 4.83 54.77
CA MET A 636 20.33 4.55 56.04
C MET A 636 19.62 5.30 57.18
N MET A 637 19.03 4.57 58.12
CA MET A 637 18.26 5.07 59.26
C MET A 637 19.01 4.81 60.58
N GLU A 638 18.61 5.48 61.65
CA GLU A 638 19.25 5.33 62.98
C GLU A 638 19.19 3.88 63.51
N ASN A 639 18.13 3.13 63.18
CA ASN A 639 17.90 1.76 63.67
C ASN A 639 18.05 0.68 62.57
N GLY A 640 18.68 0.99 61.43
CA GLY A 640 18.90 0.02 60.34
C GLY A 640 18.93 0.64 58.94
N SER A 641 18.79 -0.17 57.91
CA SER A 641 18.70 0.31 56.52
C SER A 641 17.55 -0.34 55.77
N SER A 642 16.89 0.41 54.89
CA SER A 642 15.88 -0.13 53.96
C SER A 642 16.38 0.01 52.53
N ILE A 643 16.11 -0.99 51.69
CA ILE A 643 16.36 -0.92 50.25
C ILE A 643 15.01 -0.75 49.54
N VAL A 644 14.94 0.20 48.62
CA VAL A 644 13.73 0.57 47.89
C VAL A 644 13.98 0.40 46.39
N PRO A 645 13.16 -0.37 45.65
CA PRO A 645 13.22 -0.36 44.20
C PRO A 645 12.73 0.98 43.67
N LEU A 646 13.58 1.61 42.87
CA LEU A 646 13.28 2.76 42.06
C LEU A 646 12.99 2.25 40.66
N THR A 647 11.76 1.83 40.43
CA THR A 647 11.32 1.49 39.09
C THR A 647 11.07 2.79 38.34
N ILE A 648 12.09 3.26 37.61
CA ILE A 648 11.96 4.41 36.71
C ILE A 648 11.39 3.86 35.40
N ILE A 649 10.10 3.54 35.46
CA ILE A 649 9.31 3.21 34.29
C ILE A 649 9.06 4.54 33.58
N ARG A 650 9.49 4.62 32.32
CA ARG A 650 9.05 5.70 31.44
C ARG A 650 7.65 5.39 30.96
#